data_AF-F2SB40-F1
#
_entry.id   AF-F2SB40-F1
#
_cell.length_a   1.000
_cell.length_b   1.000
_cell.length_c   1.000
_cell.angle_alpha   90.00
_cell.angle_beta   90.00
_cell.angle_gamma   90.00
#
_symmetry.space_group_name_H-M   'P 1'
#
loop_
_entity.id
_entity.type
_entity.pdbx_description
1 polymer ?
#
loop_
_entity_poly.entity_id
_entity_poly.type
_entity_poly.pdbx_seq_one_letter_code
_entity_poly.pdbx_strand_id
1 'polypeptide(L)'
;MSLPAKLGKTAPLLIQDVLHHDPASPTRPQFNILKDVPPIFYDKSSYPDYSDSNACVHRFITKPHQSVLPANDSQRVAGARYQVSSVCQKCRLHLELAVVFKTQLACRPGTVHHFCYFPNESADRLKTVTRSPGQALEVYVYSCTQTQCSATVHLKLWTPLIKPEWVSLLTDEDILKKRVDDALALEPERLEGIGRPTPLVVLTHLKTYIDNALYDEQRNRSINIMNKKFTVCFGTGGESCKELFEYLGFKLANDRWEPPRPNTKALKPYTDPLNVFLDNISFEILVLISQRPQHETEGQGASIAFTPSISQFNQLLGTTDYPKTRAFPNNSQLKAPFYEHLGAVSDMSNELIIEAYRQQNKIIPSRNSYYLRCLRSIGHWRDPVDGKTINDFVELETTNGKYADDDVPDSYSYFNLDYYRDFSISDDAIIGSFYARLEDTPNDMEPRKHLWRIGDYRKSEKIKAAAEERVTTAEQAEVFLGVHADTPDDFVISMYTAKISDSPDSKEVAKRAVRLIADSRKSEALQHFLKTGEAASAQMDIGDAFRLLQIPDRSVDDAAIIAAYSVCCSEAPEQIDTYRQALAVIAEESGSAVIRSLLVDDSAPANRALLDWPVGLRNIGNTCYLNSLLQFYFTIQPFRNMVLDLDRYKTELDEEVIRNKKVGSRKVSLLEIQRSQKCRFLLTLMTLVHSN
;
A
#
# COMPACT_ATOMS: atom_id res chain seq x y z
N MET A 1 -15.59 1.38 -1.24
CA MET A 1 -15.96 0.58 -0.05
C MET A 1 -14.67 0.13 0.61
N SER A 2 -14.32 0.65 1.79
CA SER A 2 -13.15 0.18 2.53
C SER A 2 -13.39 -1.26 2.95
N LEU A 3 -12.46 -2.16 2.60
CA LEU A 3 -12.42 -3.48 3.20
C LEU A 3 -12.30 -3.29 4.73
N PRO A 4 -12.97 -4.09 5.55
CA PRO A 4 -12.80 -4.02 7.00
C PRO A 4 -11.31 -4.13 7.33
N ALA A 5 -10.82 -3.30 8.26
CA ALA A 5 -9.42 -3.28 8.65
C ALA A 5 -9.01 -4.69 9.14
N LYS A 6 -7.96 -5.25 8.54
CA LYS A 6 -7.49 -6.62 8.79
C LYS A 6 -6.00 -6.57 9.09
N LEU A 7 -5.58 -7.10 10.23
CA LEU A 7 -4.15 -7.18 10.54
C LEU A 7 -3.51 -8.17 9.57
N GLY A 8 -2.45 -7.74 8.89
CA GLY A 8 -1.61 -8.65 8.12
C GLY A 8 -0.66 -9.43 9.03
N LYS A 9 -0.21 -10.61 8.61
CA LYS A 9 0.72 -11.43 9.37
C LYS A 9 1.70 -12.11 8.47
N THR A 10 2.98 -12.05 8.82
CA THR A 10 3.99 -12.87 8.19
C THR A 10 3.71 -14.36 8.46
N ALA A 11 4.10 -15.22 7.53
CA ALA A 11 3.94 -16.66 7.66
C ALA A 11 4.49 -17.25 8.98
N PRO A 12 5.68 -16.84 9.49
CA PRO A 12 6.15 -17.30 10.79
C PRO A 12 5.23 -16.91 11.95
N LEU A 13 4.70 -15.67 11.96
CA LEU A 13 3.77 -15.23 12.99
C LEU A 13 2.46 -16.02 12.91
N LEU A 14 1.93 -16.25 11.71
CA LEU A 14 0.73 -17.06 11.54
C LEU A 14 0.92 -18.47 12.10
N ILE A 15 2.07 -19.10 11.86
CA ILE A 15 2.40 -20.41 12.45
C ILE A 15 2.42 -20.31 13.98
N GLN A 16 3.10 -19.31 14.54
CA GLN A 16 3.17 -19.11 15.99
C GLN A 16 1.77 -18.93 16.59
N ASP A 17 0.93 -18.08 16.02
CA ASP A 17 -0.44 -17.85 16.52
C ASP A 17 -1.28 -19.13 16.45
N VAL A 18 -1.14 -19.92 15.39
CA VAL A 18 -1.83 -21.21 15.26
C VAL A 18 -1.43 -22.21 16.34
N LEU A 19 -0.18 -22.16 16.83
CA LEU A 19 0.25 -23.00 17.95
C LEU A 19 -0.29 -22.53 19.31
N HIS A 20 -0.67 -21.26 19.44
CA HIS A 20 -1.14 -20.66 20.69
C HIS A 20 -2.66 -20.47 20.75
N HIS A 21 -3.37 -20.68 19.63
CA HIS A 21 -4.82 -20.53 19.56
C HIS A 21 -5.53 -21.81 19.98
N ASP A 22 -6.04 -21.85 21.21
CA ASP A 22 -6.84 -22.97 21.72
C ASP A 22 -8.36 -22.67 21.63
N PRO A 23 -9.08 -23.24 20.64
CA PRO A 23 -10.51 -23.00 20.50
C PRO A 23 -11.34 -23.73 21.58
N ALA A 24 -10.77 -24.71 22.28
CA ALA A 24 -11.46 -25.53 23.27
C ALA A 24 -11.26 -25.04 24.71
N SER A 25 -10.47 -23.98 24.92
CA SER A 25 -10.24 -23.44 26.26
C SER A 25 -11.52 -22.89 26.89
N PRO A 26 -11.85 -23.25 28.14
CA PRO A 26 -13.02 -22.72 28.85
C PRO A 26 -12.86 -21.24 29.23
N THR A 27 -11.62 -20.76 29.40
CA THR A 27 -11.26 -19.38 29.78
C THR A 27 -10.84 -18.53 28.58
N ARG A 28 -11.24 -18.95 27.38
CA ARG A 28 -10.85 -18.32 26.12
C ARG A 28 -11.17 -16.81 26.11
N PRO A 29 -10.20 -15.95 25.76
CA PRO A 29 -10.44 -14.52 25.64
C PRO A 29 -11.38 -14.20 24.48
N GLN A 30 -12.11 -13.08 24.58
CA GLN A 30 -12.95 -12.59 23.48
C GLN A 30 -12.11 -12.26 22.23
N PHE A 31 -10.88 -11.78 22.44
CA PHE A 31 -9.92 -11.49 21.38
C PHE A 31 -9.42 -12.79 20.76
N ASN A 32 -9.66 -12.96 19.45
CA ASN A 32 -9.17 -14.09 18.70
C ASN A 32 -7.89 -13.72 17.98
N ILE A 33 -6.77 -14.26 18.48
CA ILE A 33 -5.45 -13.98 17.94
C ILE A 33 -5.38 -14.26 16.44
N LEU A 34 -6.11 -15.21 15.87
CA LEU A 34 -6.03 -15.58 14.45
C LEU A 34 -6.69 -14.59 13.48
N LYS A 35 -7.66 -13.77 13.92
CA LYS A 35 -8.47 -12.93 13.02
C LYS A 35 -8.61 -11.47 13.45
N ASP A 36 -8.51 -11.18 14.74
CA ASP A 36 -8.84 -9.86 15.27
C ASP A 36 -7.62 -8.92 15.21
N VAL A 37 -7.89 -7.63 15.02
CA VAL A 37 -6.85 -6.60 15.04
C VAL A 37 -6.60 -6.20 16.49
N PRO A 38 -5.39 -6.33 17.04
CA PRO A 38 -5.12 -6.00 18.42
C PRO A 38 -5.35 -4.50 18.67
N PRO A 39 -5.76 -4.11 19.89
CA PRO A 39 -5.83 -2.70 20.25
C PRO A 39 -4.43 -2.07 20.20
N ILE A 40 -4.39 -0.74 20.09
CA ILE A 40 -3.12 -0.01 20.09
C ILE A 40 -2.48 -0.12 21.48
N PHE A 41 -1.22 -0.55 21.54
CA PHE A 41 -0.45 -0.58 22.77
C PHE A 41 0.15 0.80 23.05
N TYR A 42 -0.36 1.48 24.09
CA TYR A 42 0.22 2.71 24.61
C TYR A 42 1.11 2.45 25.82
N ASP A 43 0.56 1.78 26.84
CA ASP A 43 1.25 1.41 28.07
C ASP A 43 0.76 0.03 28.57
N LYS A 44 1.63 -0.67 29.32
CA LYS A 44 1.36 -1.99 29.88
C LYS A 44 0.22 -1.98 30.90
N SER A 45 0.03 -0.90 31.65
CA SER A 45 -1.02 -0.80 32.68
C SER A 45 -2.44 -0.79 32.11
N SER A 46 -2.60 -0.25 30.89
CA SER A 46 -3.90 -0.10 30.20
C SER A 46 -4.14 -1.17 29.13
N TYR A 47 -3.12 -1.96 28.79
CA TYR A 47 -3.23 -2.96 27.75
C TYR A 47 -3.94 -4.23 28.27
N PRO A 48 -4.96 -4.74 27.56
CA PRO A 48 -5.66 -5.93 28.00
C PRO A 48 -4.75 -7.15 27.95
N ASP A 49 -4.74 -7.94 29.03
CA ASP A 49 -4.09 -9.25 29.00
C ASP A 49 -5.00 -10.25 28.29
N TYR A 50 -4.57 -10.66 27.09
CA TYR A 50 -5.25 -11.69 26.30
C TYR A 50 -4.64 -13.07 26.48
N SER A 51 -3.71 -13.23 27.43
CA SER A 51 -3.15 -14.54 27.73
C SER A 51 -4.16 -15.40 28.46
N ASP A 52 -4.25 -16.66 28.05
CA ASP A 52 -5.06 -17.68 28.72
C ASP A 52 -4.12 -18.72 29.30
N SER A 53 -3.97 -18.70 30.63
CA SER A 53 -3.06 -19.60 31.34
C SER A 53 -3.47 -21.07 31.23
N ASN A 54 -4.75 -21.35 30.94
CA ASN A 54 -5.27 -22.70 30.76
C ASN A 54 -5.26 -23.15 29.28
N ALA A 55 -5.04 -22.23 28.34
CA ALA A 55 -4.99 -22.57 26.93
C ALA A 55 -3.79 -23.47 26.63
N CYS A 56 -4.03 -24.50 25.84
CA CYS A 56 -2.98 -25.41 25.42
C CYS A 56 -2.05 -24.73 24.40
N VAL A 57 -0.77 -24.56 24.75
CA VAL A 57 0.28 -24.33 23.73
C VAL A 57 0.50 -25.63 22.97
N HIS A 58 -0.03 -25.69 21.74
CA HIS A 58 -0.18 -26.90 20.97
C HIS A 58 1.15 -27.46 20.48
N ARG A 59 1.29 -28.79 20.59
CA ARG A 59 2.39 -29.56 19.99
C ARG A 59 1.81 -30.52 18.98
N PHE A 60 1.75 -30.08 17.72
CA PHE A 60 1.15 -30.85 16.64
C PHE A 60 2.09 -31.94 16.13
N ILE A 61 1.53 -33.14 15.96
CA ILE A 61 2.16 -34.28 15.29
C ILE A 61 1.46 -34.55 13.96
N THR A 62 2.22 -34.91 12.94
CA THR A 62 1.70 -35.05 11.57
C THR A 62 0.98 -36.38 11.37
N LYS A 63 -0.17 -36.34 10.67
CA LYS A 63 -0.88 -37.49 10.13
C LYS A 63 -0.43 -37.71 8.67
N PRO A 64 0.45 -38.70 8.39
CA PRO A 64 1.09 -38.84 7.08
C PRO A 64 0.10 -39.20 5.97
N HIS A 65 -0.97 -39.94 6.29
CA HIS A 65 -1.96 -40.37 5.30
C HIS A 65 -2.97 -39.30 4.88
N GLN A 66 -2.96 -38.16 5.57
CA GLN A 66 -3.80 -36.99 5.26
C GLN A 66 -2.97 -35.78 4.81
N SER A 67 -1.65 -35.91 4.76
CA SER A 67 -0.72 -34.83 4.46
C SER A 67 -0.06 -35.01 3.10
N VAL A 68 0.08 -33.93 2.35
CA VAL A 68 0.84 -33.84 1.10
C VAL A 68 1.64 -32.56 1.11
N LEU A 69 2.95 -32.71 1.10
CA LEU A 69 3.90 -31.61 1.02
C LEU A 69 4.33 -31.38 -0.43
N PRO A 70 4.74 -30.16 -0.79
CA PRO A 70 5.42 -29.92 -2.06
C PRO A 70 6.75 -30.69 -2.09
N ALA A 71 7.07 -31.27 -3.24
CA ALA A 71 8.31 -32.04 -3.42
C ALA A 71 9.56 -31.18 -3.19
N ASN A 72 9.53 -29.92 -3.63
CA ASN A 72 10.52 -28.88 -3.38
C ASN A 72 9.81 -27.52 -3.27
N ASP A 73 10.38 -26.57 -2.53
CA ASP A 73 9.83 -25.21 -2.38
C ASP A 73 9.63 -24.47 -3.72
N SER A 74 10.41 -24.86 -4.75
CA SER A 74 10.44 -24.28 -6.10
C SER A 74 9.46 -24.93 -7.09
N GLN A 75 8.84 -26.08 -6.78
CA GLN A 75 7.93 -26.81 -7.68
C GLN A 75 6.47 -26.62 -7.29
N ARG A 76 6.04 -25.36 -7.18
CA ARG A 76 4.65 -25.00 -6.89
C ARG A 76 3.83 -25.11 -8.17
N VAL A 77 2.98 -26.14 -8.26
CA VAL A 77 2.11 -26.35 -9.41
C VAL A 77 0.87 -25.46 -9.27
N ALA A 78 0.52 -24.71 -10.32
CA ALA A 78 -0.68 -23.88 -10.31
C ALA A 78 -1.94 -24.74 -10.11
N GLY A 79 -2.82 -24.30 -9.20
CA GLY A 79 -4.03 -25.03 -8.82
C GLY A 79 -3.79 -26.21 -7.86
N ALA A 80 -2.54 -26.60 -7.59
CA ALA A 80 -2.27 -27.67 -6.63
C ALA A 80 -2.57 -27.22 -5.20
N ARG A 81 -3.15 -28.15 -4.43
CA ARG A 81 -3.41 -28.01 -3.00
C ARG A 81 -2.40 -28.88 -2.25
N TYR A 82 -1.56 -28.24 -1.44
CA TYR A 82 -0.70 -28.92 -0.47
C TYR A 82 -1.32 -28.76 0.91
N GLN A 83 -1.18 -29.77 1.77
CA GLN A 83 -1.78 -29.74 3.10
C GLN A 83 -1.00 -30.57 4.11
N VAL A 84 -0.99 -30.12 5.36
CA VAL A 84 -0.50 -30.86 6.51
C VAL A 84 -1.66 -31.00 7.48
N SER A 85 -2.02 -32.25 7.76
CA SER A 85 -3.05 -32.61 8.72
C SER A 85 -2.37 -33.15 9.98
N SER A 86 -2.77 -32.66 11.14
CA SER A 86 -2.07 -32.89 12.40
C SER A 86 -3.03 -33.06 13.57
N VAL A 87 -2.53 -33.62 14.68
CA VAL A 87 -3.23 -33.67 15.97
C VAL A 87 -2.32 -33.15 17.08
N CYS A 88 -2.86 -32.44 18.06
CA CYS A 88 -2.10 -31.95 19.20
C CYS A 88 -1.82 -33.08 20.20
N GLN A 89 -0.55 -33.27 20.57
CA GLN A 89 -0.11 -34.27 21.55
C GLN A 89 -0.60 -33.99 22.99
N LYS A 90 -1.17 -32.81 23.26
CA LYS A 90 -1.64 -32.44 24.61
C LYS A 90 -3.17 -32.51 24.70
N CYS A 91 -3.87 -31.70 23.90
CA CYS A 91 -5.33 -31.56 23.96
C CYS A 91 -6.08 -32.34 22.88
N ARG A 92 -5.39 -33.08 21.99
CA ARG A 92 -5.98 -33.83 20.87
C ARG A 92 -6.73 -32.98 19.83
N LEU A 93 -6.57 -31.65 19.84
CA LEU A 93 -7.11 -30.76 18.80
C LEU A 93 -6.55 -31.18 17.43
N HIS A 94 -7.43 -31.32 16.44
CA HIS A 94 -7.02 -31.59 15.06
C HIS A 94 -6.83 -30.29 14.29
N LEU A 95 -5.82 -30.27 13.43
CA LEU A 95 -5.49 -29.13 12.59
C LEU A 95 -5.27 -29.60 11.15
N GLU A 96 -5.82 -28.87 10.19
CA GLU A 96 -5.45 -28.98 8.78
C GLU A 96 -4.99 -27.60 8.32
N LEU A 97 -3.71 -27.49 7.95
CA LEU A 97 -3.13 -26.32 7.33
C LEU A 97 -2.88 -26.64 5.87
N ALA A 98 -3.52 -25.91 4.96
CA ALA A 98 -3.40 -26.14 3.53
C ALA A 98 -3.09 -24.84 2.79
N VAL A 99 -2.36 -24.96 1.68
CA VAL A 99 -2.00 -23.84 0.81
C VAL A 99 -2.41 -24.18 -0.62
N VAL A 100 -3.02 -23.20 -1.28
CA VAL A 100 -3.40 -23.26 -2.68
C VAL A 100 -2.78 -22.08 -3.41
N PHE A 101 -2.11 -22.34 -4.52
CA PHE A 101 -1.59 -21.31 -5.42
C PHE A 101 -2.53 -21.20 -6.62
N LYS A 102 -3.29 -20.09 -6.74
CA LYS A 102 -4.23 -19.92 -7.86
C LYS A 102 -3.53 -19.82 -9.22
N THR A 103 -2.28 -19.35 -9.22
CA THR A 103 -1.41 -19.22 -10.40
C THR A 103 0.01 -19.64 -10.04
N GLN A 104 0.93 -19.71 -11.00
CA GLN A 104 2.36 -19.97 -10.72
C GLN A 104 3.06 -18.79 -10.03
N LEU A 105 2.39 -17.64 -9.90
CA LEU A 105 2.93 -16.44 -9.28
C LEU A 105 3.07 -16.61 -7.77
N ALA A 106 4.31 -16.46 -7.28
CA ALA A 106 4.72 -16.61 -5.89
C ALA A 106 5.49 -15.38 -5.40
N CYS A 107 5.68 -15.30 -4.08
CA CYS A 107 6.57 -14.31 -3.47
C CYS A 107 8.00 -14.44 -4.01
N ARG A 108 8.75 -13.33 -4.00
CA ARG A 108 10.14 -13.33 -4.45
C ARG A 108 10.98 -14.27 -3.56
N PRO A 109 11.99 -14.97 -4.11
CA PRO A 109 12.94 -15.74 -3.32
C PRO A 109 13.54 -14.88 -2.20
N GLY A 110 13.63 -15.43 -0.99
CA GLY A 110 14.14 -14.72 0.19
C GLY A 110 13.13 -13.79 0.90
N THR A 111 11.89 -13.68 0.40
CA THR A 111 10.81 -12.96 1.08
C THR A 111 9.85 -13.94 1.76
N VAL A 112 9.31 -13.54 2.91
CA VAL A 112 8.26 -14.32 3.59
C VAL A 112 6.89 -13.91 3.08
N HIS A 113 5.97 -14.87 3.00
CA HIS A 113 4.58 -14.56 2.73
C HIS A 113 4.01 -13.66 3.85
N HIS A 114 3.27 -12.64 3.45
CA HIS A 114 2.49 -11.80 4.36
C HIS A 114 1.01 -12.01 4.03
N PHE A 115 0.25 -12.49 5.01
CA PHE A 115 -1.10 -13.01 4.87
C PHE A 115 -2.12 -12.10 5.55
N CYS A 116 -3.26 -11.90 4.92
CA CYS A 116 -4.37 -11.12 5.45
C CYS A 116 -5.62 -12.00 5.54
N TYR A 117 -6.41 -11.84 6.60
CA TYR A 117 -7.60 -12.67 6.87
C TYR A 117 -8.80 -12.31 5.97
N PHE A 118 -9.55 -13.31 5.49
CA PHE A 118 -10.73 -13.14 4.64
C PHE A 118 -11.99 -13.73 5.32
N PRO A 119 -12.81 -12.89 6.00
CA PRO A 119 -13.94 -13.36 6.79
C PRO A 119 -15.04 -14.02 5.95
N ASN A 120 -15.38 -13.43 4.80
CA ASN A 120 -16.44 -13.97 3.94
C ASN A 120 -16.07 -15.36 3.40
N GLU A 121 -14.85 -15.49 2.85
CA GLU A 121 -14.37 -16.79 2.38
C GLU A 121 -14.28 -17.82 3.51
N SER A 122 -13.90 -17.40 4.71
CA SER A 122 -13.88 -18.27 5.90
C SER A 122 -15.27 -18.77 6.26
N ALA A 123 -16.26 -17.88 6.28
CA ALA A 123 -17.66 -18.21 6.60
C ALA A 123 -18.30 -19.12 5.53
N ASP A 124 -18.00 -18.88 4.25
CA ASP A 124 -18.50 -19.72 3.16
C ASP A 124 -17.89 -21.12 3.21
N ARG A 125 -16.57 -21.22 3.45
CA ARG A 125 -15.89 -22.52 3.62
C ARG A 125 -16.44 -23.26 4.84
N LEU A 126 -16.70 -22.58 5.94
CA LEU A 126 -17.26 -23.17 7.16
C LEU A 126 -18.60 -23.88 6.92
N LYS A 127 -19.42 -23.41 5.97
CA LYS A 127 -20.70 -24.03 5.57
C LYS A 127 -20.52 -25.28 4.71
N THR A 128 -19.45 -25.34 3.92
CA THR A 128 -19.19 -26.44 2.98
C THR A 128 -18.49 -27.66 3.59
N VAL A 129 -17.88 -27.50 4.78
CA VAL A 129 -17.08 -28.56 5.39
C VAL A 129 -17.99 -29.50 6.20
N THR A 130 -17.98 -30.79 5.83
CA THR A 130 -18.65 -31.86 6.57
C THR A 130 -18.07 -32.00 7.98
N ARG A 131 -18.93 -32.22 8.98
CA ARG A 131 -18.54 -32.37 10.39
C ARG A 131 -19.11 -33.65 10.96
N SER A 132 -18.36 -34.28 11.85
CA SER A 132 -18.89 -35.35 12.68
C SER A 132 -19.83 -34.76 13.76
N PRO A 133 -20.91 -35.47 14.15
CA PRO A 133 -21.82 -35.01 15.20
C PRO A 133 -21.07 -34.69 16.49
N GLY A 134 -21.32 -33.50 17.07
CA GLY A 134 -20.69 -33.06 18.32
C GLY A 134 -19.27 -32.49 18.20
N GLN A 135 -18.71 -32.40 16.98
CA GLN A 135 -17.38 -31.82 16.76
C GLN A 135 -17.49 -30.31 16.43
N ALA A 136 -16.86 -29.46 17.23
CA ALA A 136 -16.73 -28.04 16.91
C ALA A 136 -15.63 -27.83 15.86
N LEU A 137 -15.87 -26.89 14.94
CA LEU A 137 -14.99 -26.58 13.81
C LEU A 137 -14.82 -25.07 13.67
N GLU A 138 -13.58 -24.61 13.58
CA GLU A 138 -13.23 -23.26 13.17
C GLU A 138 -12.48 -23.28 11.82
N VAL A 139 -12.82 -22.35 10.93
CA VAL A 139 -12.19 -22.24 9.59
C VAL A 139 -11.70 -20.82 9.39
N TYR A 140 -10.46 -20.70 8.93
CA TYR A 140 -9.83 -19.42 8.60
C TYR A 140 -9.19 -19.48 7.21
N VAL A 141 -9.42 -18.44 6.42
CA VAL A 141 -8.84 -18.28 5.09
C VAL A 141 -8.01 -17.00 5.07
N TYR A 142 -6.79 -17.12 4.56
CA TYR A 142 -5.88 -16.00 4.38
C TYR A 142 -5.38 -15.93 2.95
N SER A 143 -5.15 -14.73 2.43
CA SER A 143 -4.49 -14.54 1.13
C SER A 143 -3.25 -13.69 1.29
N CYS A 144 -2.22 -13.99 0.48
CA CYS A 144 -1.00 -13.22 0.49
C CYS A 144 -1.25 -11.79 -0.03
N THR A 145 -0.67 -10.79 0.64
CA THR A 145 -0.85 -9.37 0.32
C THR A 145 0.15 -8.85 -0.71
N GLN A 146 1.17 -9.65 -1.03
CA GLN A 146 2.14 -9.30 -2.06
C GLN A 146 1.48 -9.38 -3.45
N THR A 147 1.64 -8.34 -4.27
CA THR A 147 0.95 -8.17 -5.56
C THR A 147 1.24 -9.28 -6.57
N GLN A 148 2.39 -9.94 -6.44
CA GLN A 148 2.85 -10.99 -7.35
C GLN A 148 2.60 -12.40 -6.78
N CYS A 149 1.86 -12.54 -5.69
CA CYS A 149 1.67 -13.83 -5.03
C CYS A 149 0.20 -14.24 -5.01
N SER A 150 -0.08 -15.45 -5.46
CA SER A 150 -1.43 -16.01 -5.51
C SER A 150 -1.73 -17.04 -4.42
N ALA A 151 -0.88 -17.09 -3.39
CA ALA A 151 -1.00 -18.04 -2.28
C ALA A 151 -2.21 -17.72 -1.40
N THR A 152 -3.04 -18.73 -1.17
CA THR A 152 -4.15 -18.71 -0.22
C THR A 152 -3.95 -19.83 0.79
N VAL A 153 -3.99 -19.49 2.08
CA VAL A 153 -3.88 -20.42 3.20
C VAL A 153 -5.29 -20.74 3.70
N HIS A 154 -5.55 -22.02 3.92
CA HIS A 154 -6.76 -22.53 4.54
C HIS A 154 -6.36 -23.24 5.82
N LEU A 155 -6.83 -22.73 6.95
CA LEU A 155 -6.66 -23.33 8.26
C LEU A 155 -8.00 -23.85 8.74
N LYS A 156 -8.02 -25.09 9.22
CA LYS A 156 -9.18 -25.68 9.87
C LYS A 156 -8.75 -26.30 11.20
N LEU A 157 -9.54 -26.07 12.24
CA LEU A 157 -9.31 -26.59 13.58
C LEU A 157 -10.57 -27.33 14.03
N TRP A 158 -10.41 -28.56 14.50
CA TRP A 158 -11.52 -29.36 15.03
C TRP A 158 -11.23 -29.85 16.45
N THR A 159 -12.26 -29.85 17.28
CA THR A 159 -12.19 -30.47 18.61
C THR A 159 -11.98 -31.99 18.51
N PRO A 160 -11.47 -32.63 19.59
CA PRO A 160 -11.28 -34.07 19.63
C PRO A 160 -12.59 -34.85 19.36
N LEU A 161 -12.48 -35.98 18.67
CA LEU A 161 -13.57 -36.88 18.34
C LEU A 161 -13.90 -37.84 19.50
N ILE A 162 -12.91 -38.24 20.31
CA ILE A 162 -13.14 -39.10 21.47
C ILE A 162 -13.55 -38.20 22.65
N LYS A 163 -14.82 -38.32 23.06
CA LYS A 163 -15.41 -37.56 24.17
C LYS A 163 -14.68 -37.83 25.49
N PRO A 164 -14.64 -36.86 26.43
CA PRO A 164 -14.03 -37.04 27.75
C PRO A 164 -14.57 -38.26 28.52
N GLU A 165 -15.87 -38.54 28.39
CA GLU A 165 -16.54 -39.70 28.99
C GLU A 165 -15.96 -41.03 28.50
N TRP A 166 -15.73 -41.16 27.18
CA TRP A 166 -15.11 -42.35 26.61
C TRP A 166 -13.62 -42.44 26.93
N VAL A 167 -12.93 -41.31 27.10
CA VAL A 167 -11.56 -41.33 27.61
C VAL A 167 -11.53 -41.91 29.03
N SER A 168 -12.37 -41.41 29.94
CA SER A 168 -12.50 -41.98 31.30
C SER A 168 -12.85 -43.47 31.26
N LEU A 169 -13.81 -43.87 30.41
CA LEU A 169 -14.19 -45.27 30.23
C LEU A 169 -13.02 -46.19 29.80
N LEU A 170 -12.04 -45.66 29.06
CA LEU A 170 -10.89 -46.43 28.57
C LEU A 170 -9.66 -46.32 29.47
N THR A 171 -9.55 -45.28 30.31
CA THR A 171 -8.31 -44.98 31.05
C THR A 171 -8.44 -44.91 32.57
N ASP A 172 -9.65 -44.82 33.10
CA ASP A 172 -9.88 -44.78 34.55
C ASP A 172 -9.68 -46.17 35.16
N GLU A 173 -8.69 -46.29 36.04
CA GLU A 173 -8.34 -47.58 36.64
C GLU A 173 -9.47 -48.19 37.48
N ASP A 174 -10.28 -47.38 38.16
CA ASP A 174 -11.32 -47.89 39.05
C ASP A 174 -12.50 -48.40 38.23
N ILE A 175 -12.83 -47.72 37.13
CA ILE A 175 -13.79 -48.21 36.15
C ILE A 175 -13.31 -49.53 35.52
N LEU A 176 -12.03 -49.61 35.15
CA LEU A 176 -11.45 -50.83 34.58
C LEU A 176 -11.44 -51.99 35.60
N LYS A 177 -11.05 -51.74 36.85
CA LYS A 177 -11.06 -52.74 37.93
C LYS A 177 -12.47 -53.28 38.15
N LYS A 178 -13.46 -52.39 38.32
CA LYS A 178 -14.86 -52.75 38.50
C LYS A 178 -15.39 -53.58 37.33
N ARG A 179 -15.08 -53.18 36.09
CA ARG A 179 -15.48 -53.91 34.87
C ARG A 179 -14.95 -55.35 34.85
N VAL A 180 -13.72 -55.57 35.30
CA VAL A 180 -13.15 -56.91 35.40
C VAL A 180 -13.78 -57.72 36.51
N ASP A 181 -14.05 -57.10 37.67
CA ASP A 181 -14.70 -57.76 38.80
C ASP A 181 -16.14 -58.19 38.45
N ASP A 182 -16.89 -57.33 37.76
CA ASP A 182 -18.23 -57.64 37.24
C ASP A 182 -18.19 -58.81 36.23
N ALA A 183 -17.20 -58.84 35.35
CA ALA A 183 -17.01 -59.93 34.38
C ALA A 183 -16.62 -61.25 35.06
N LEU A 184 -15.73 -61.22 36.06
CA LEU A 184 -15.34 -62.39 36.85
C LEU A 184 -16.51 -62.96 37.67
N ALA A 185 -17.39 -62.10 38.19
CA ALA A 185 -18.59 -62.51 38.91
C ALA A 185 -19.59 -63.25 37.99
N LEU A 186 -19.70 -62.83 36.72
CA LEU A 186 -20.59 -63.45 35.74
C LEU A 186 -20.02 -64.75 35.17
N GLU A 187 -18.71 -64.83 34.92
CA GLU A 187 -18.06 -65.95 34.22
C GLU A 187 -16.72 -66.39 34.86
N PRO A 188 -16.74 -66.87 36.13
CA PRO A 188 -15.54 -67.12 36.92
C PRO A 188 -14.64 -68.22 36.33
N GLU A 189 -15.23 -69.35 35.90
CA GLU A 189 -14.49 -70.48 35.30
C GLU A 189 -13.82 -70.11 33.96
N ARG A 190 -14.43 -69.20 33.19
CA ARG A 190 -13.90 -68.80 31.88
C ARG A 190 -12.74 -67.82 32.02
N LEU A 191 -12.81 -66.91 32.97
CA LEU A 191 -11.88 -65.80 33.13
C LEU A 191 -10.77 -66.06 34.15
N GLU A 192 -10.71 -67.28 34.70
CA GLU A 192 -9.69 -67.72 35.64
C GLU A 192 -8.26 -67.50 35.10
N GLY A 193 -7.39 -66.93 35.94
CA GLY A 193 -5.98 -66.68 35.63
C GLY A 193 -5.68 -65.47 34.74
N ILE A 194 -6.68 -64.67 34.35
CA ILE A 194 -6.44 -63.45 33.55
C ILE A 194 -6.13 -62.25 34.44
N GLY A 195 -5.00 -61.59 34.16
CA GLY A 195 -4.62 -60.35 34.82
C GLY A 195 -5.53 -59.17 34.46
N ARG A 196 -5.62 -58.21 35.38
CA ARG A 196 -6.34 -56.94 35.17
C ARG A 196 -5.60 -56.09 34.13
N PRO A 197 -6.28 -55.56 33.10
CA PRO A 197 -5.62 -54.82 32.03
C PRO A 197 -5.29 -53.41 32.53
N THR A 198 -4.12 -52.91 32.15
CA THR A 198 -3.77 -51.50 32.35
C THR A 198 -4.48 -50.62 31.30
N PRO A 199 -4.69 -49.33 31.58
CA PRO A 199 -5.17 -48.35 30.58
C PRO A 199 -4.41 -48.44 29.25
N LEU A 200 -3.08 -48.55 29.31
CA LEU A 200 -2.24 -48.74 28.12
C LEU A 200 -2.65 -49.95 27.27
N VAL A 201 -2.94 -51.09 27.91
CA VAL A 201 -3.34 -52.33 27.21
C VAL A 201 -4.70 -52.14 26.52
N VAL A 202 -5.67 -51.54 27.21
CA VAL A 202 -7.00 -51.27 26.65
C VAL A 202 -6.91 -50.37 25.42
N LEU A 203 -6.18 -49.25 25.52
CA LEU A 203 -5.97 -48.33 24.40
C LEU A 203 -5.22 -48.99 23.24
N THR A 204 -4.19 -49.79 23.52
CA THR A 204 -3.41 -50.51 22.49
C THR A 204 -4.27 -51.53 21.74
N HIS A 205 -5.15 -52.25 22.44
CA HIS A 205 -6.09 -53.17 21.81
C HIS A 205 -7.09 -52.44 20.92
N LEU A 206 -7.69 -51.34 21.40
CA LEU A 206 -8.62 -50.54 20.59
C LEU A 206 -7.92 -49.98 19.35
N LYS A 207 -6.72 -49.43 19.50
CA LYS A 207 -5.91 -48.93 18.38
C LYS A 207 -5.63 -50.05 17.37
N THR A 208 -5.27 -51.24 17.84
CA THR A 208 -5.00 -52.40 16.98
C THR A 208 -6.22 -52.78 16.15
N TYR A 209 -7.43 -52.75 16.72
CA TYR A 209 -8.66 -53.03 15.96
C TYR A 209 -8.90 -52.00 14.86
N ILE A 210 -8.67 -50.72 15.14
CA ILE A 210 -8.84 -49.62 14.17
C ILE A 210 -7.76 -49.67 13.08
N ASP A 211 -6.50 -49.88 13.46
CA ASP A 211 -5.38 -49.98 12.51
C ASP A 211 -5.52 -51.19 11.58
N ASN A 212 -5.95 -52.35 12.11
CA ASN A 212 -6.24 -53.52 11.29
C ASN A 212 -7.36 -53.20 10.28
N ALA A 213 -8.41 -52.49 10.70
CA ALA A 213 -9.46 -52.07 9.79
C ALA A 213 -8.97 -51.10 8.70
N LEU A 214 -8.09 -50.16 9.04
CA LEU A 214 -7.55 -49.14 8.12
C LEU A 214 -6.51 -49.67 7.13
N TYR A 215 -5.60 -50.54 7.58
CA TYR A 215 -4.37 -50.85 6.85
C TYR A 215 -4.29 -52.30 6.35
N ASP A 216 -5.05 -53.23 6.94
CA ASP A 216 -4.89 -54.66 6.66
C ASP A 216 -6.24 -55.38 6.55
N GLU A 217 -6.75 -55.49 5.32
CA GLU A 217 -8.01 -56.23 5.04
C GLU A 217 -7.97 -57.69 5.53
N GLN A 218 -6.81 -58.33 5.57
CA GLN A 218 -6.67 -59.72 6.00
C GLN A 218 -6.74 -59.88 7.52
N ARG A 219 -6.33 -58.84 8.27
CA ARG A 219 -6.44 -58.75 9.73
C ARG A 219 -7.73 -58.10 10.20
N ASN A 220 -8.54 -57.55 9.29
CA ASN A 220 -9.85 -56.98 9.59
C ASN A 220 -10.91 -58.06 9.88
N ARG A 221 -10.76 -58.75 11.02
CA ARG A 221 -11.59 -59.90 11.42
C ARG A 221 -12.64 -59.49 12.47
N SER A 222 -13.78 -60.18 12.44
CA SER A 222 -14.81 -60.07 13.47
C SER A 222 -14.25 -60.45 14.86
N ILE A 223 -14.59 -59.68 15.89
CA ILE A 223 -14.18 -59.94 17.27
C ILE A 223 -15.29 -60.73 17.96
N ASN A 224 -14.98 -61.95 18.40
CA ASN A 224 -15.93 -62.77 19.16
C ASN A 224 -16.10 -62.19 20.58
N ILE A 225 -17.35 -62.00 21.03
CA ILE A 225 -17.65 -61.48 22.37
C ILE A 225 -17.10 -62.36 23.49
N MET A 226 -16.92 -63.66 23.22
CA MET A 226 -16.34 -64.65 24.14
C MET A 226 -14.80 -64.59 24.20
N ASN A 227 -14.16 -63.68 23.47
CA ASN A 227 -12.71 -63.50 23.57
C ASN A 227 -12.37 -62.95 24.96
N LYS A 228 -11.61 -63.72 25.75
CA LYS A 228 -11.29 -63.37 27.13
C LYS A 228 -10.61 -62.01 27.27
N LYS A 229 -9.66 -61.66 26.37
CA LYS A 229 -8.97 -60.35 26.38
C LYS A 229 -9.92 -59.21 26.04
N PHE A 230 -10.84 -59.42 25.09
CA PHE A 230 -11.86 -58.44 24.73
C PHE A 230 -12.81 -58.18 25.89
N THR A 231 -13.31 -59.24 26.54
CA THR A 231 -14.20 -59.14 27.71
C THR A 231 -13.55 -58.35 28.83
N VAL A 232 -12.30 -58.66 29.16
CA VAL A 232 -11.58 -58.01 30.25
C VAL A 232 -11.27 -56.53 29.94
N CYS A 233 -11.04 -56.16 28.68
CA CYS A 233 -10.79 -54.77 28.29
C CYS A 233 -12.08 -53.94 28.14
N PHE A 234 -13.15 -54.50 27.58
CA PHE A 234 -14.32 -53.76 27.11
C PHE A 234 -15.66 -54.19 27.75
N GLY A 235 -15.62 -55.16 28.66
CA GLY A 235 -16.78 -55.67 29.40
C GLY A 235 -17.36 -56.93 28.76
N THR A 236 -18.21 -57.65 29.51
CA THR A 236 -18.94 -58.82 29.00
C THR A 236 -19.76 -58.42 27.78
N GLY A 237 -19.61 -59.15 26.66
CA GLY A 237 -20.28 -58.75 25.41
C GLY A 237 -19.73 -57.49 24.72
N GLY A 238 -18.84 -56.73 25.37
CA GLY A 238 -18.53 -55.35 24.99
C GLY A 238 -19.60 -54.33 25.42
N GLU A 239 -20.55 -54.71 26.30
CA GLU A 239 -21.68 -53.86 26.68
C GLU A 239 -21.27 -52.53 27.30
N SER A 240 -20.25 -52.54 28.17
CA SER A 240 -19.76 -51.32 28.82
C SER A 240 -19.21 -50.27 27.85
N CYS A 241 -18.76 -50.70 26.67
CA CYS A 241 -18.22 -49.82 25.63
C CYS A 241 -19.06 -49.83 24.34
N LYS A 242 -20.31 -50.31 24.40
CA LYS A 242 -21.16 -50.53 23.23
C LYS A 242 -21.34 -49.26 22.39
N GLU A 243 -21.69 -48.14 23.03
CA GLU A 243 -21.89 -46.86 22.35
C GLU A 243 -20.62 -46.36 21.63
N LEU A 244 -19.45 -46.60 22.24
CA LEU A 244 -18.17 -46.28 21.63
C LEU A 244 -17.92 -47.15 20.38
N PHE A 245 -18.15 -48.46 20.46
CA PHE A 245 -17.98 -49.35 19.31
C PHE A 245 -18.94 -49.00 18.16
N GLU A 246 -20.21 -48.73 18.46
CA GLU A 246 -21.19 -48.31 17.46
C GLU A 246 -20.81 -46.95 16.83
N TYR A 247 -20.33 -46.00 17.64
CA TYR A 247 -19.80 -44.72 17.14
C TYR A 247 -18.59 -44.89 16.21
N LEU A 248 -17.71 -45.86 16.50
CA LEU A 248 -16.57 -46.21 15.67
C LEU A 248 -16.96 -47.00 14.41
N GLY A 249 -18.25 -47.32 14.23
CA GLY A 249 -18.78 -48.03 13.08
C GLY A 249 -18.70 -49.55 13.18
N PHE A 250 -18.45 -50.10 14.38
CA PHE A 250 -18.56 -51.55 14.61
C PHE A 250 -20.03 -51.95 14.70
N LYS A 251 -20.36 -53.14 14.21
CA LYS A 251 -21.71 -53.70 14.25
C LYS A 251 -21.73 -55.03 14.97
N LEU A 252 -22.66 -55.22 15.90
CA LEU A 252 -22.84 -56.49 16.57
C LEU A 252 -23.74 -57.41 15.72
N ALA A 253 -23.21 -58.54 15.25
CA ALA A 253 -23.93 -59.55 14.49
C ALA A 253 -23.47 -60.95 14.91
N ASN A 254 -24.41 -61.86 15.19
CA ASN A 254 -24.12 -63.26 15.56
C ASN A 254 -23.04 -63.41 16.65
N ASP A 255 -23.21 -62.69 17.78
CA ASP A 255 -22.28 -62.69 18.91
C ASP A 255 -20.84 -62.26 18.55
N ARG A 256 -20.71 -61.46 17.49
CA ARG A 256 -19.43 -60.94 17.01
C ARG A 256 -19.55 -59.46 16.67
N TRP A 257 -18.55 -58.70 17.09
CA TRP A 257 -18.35 -57.33 16.66
C TRP A 257 -17.65 -57.31 15.31
N GLU A 258 -18.38 -56.92 14.29
CA GLU A 258 -17.85 -56.69 12.95
C GLU A 258 -17.22 -55.29 12.88
N PRO A 259 -15.92 -55.18 12.58
CA PRO A 259 -15.23 -53.90 12.42
C PRO A 259 -15.69 -53.13 11.17
N PRO A 260 -15.51 -51.79 11.15
CA PRO A 260 -15.75 -51.00 9.95
C PRO A 260 -14.84 -51.45 8.79
N ARG A 261 -15.30 -51.23 7.56
CA ARG A 261 -14.58 -51.61 6.33
C ARG A 261 -14.25 -50.37 5.50
N PRO A 262 -13.23 -49.58 5.88
CA PRO A 262 -12.75 -48.47 5.08
C PRO A 262 -12.05 -48.96 3.80
N ASN A 263 -11.84 -48.07 2.83
CA ASN A 263 -11.11 -48.40 1.62
C ASN A 263 -9.59 -48.43 1.91
N THR A 264 -9.01 -49.61 2.08
CA THR A 264 -7.58 -49.76 2.39
C THR A 264 -6.65 -49.33 1.25
N LYS A 265 -7.18 -49.26 0.02
CA LYS A 265 -6.47 -48.83 -1.20
C LYS A 265 -6.78 -47.38 -1.57
N ALA A 266 -7.37 -46.60 -0.66
CA ALA A 266 -7.66 -45.19 -0.90
C ALA A 266 -6.38 -44.42 -1.27
N LEU A 267 -6.50 -43.55 -2.26
CA LEU A 267 -5.43 -42.62 -2.62
C LEU A 267 -5.11 -41.72 -1.43
N LYS A 268 -3.82 -41.49 -1.20
CA LYS A 268 -3.33 -40.53 -0.21
C LYS A 268 -3.17 -39.17 -0.90
N PRO A 269 -3.61 -38.06 -0.28
CA PRO A 269 -4.18 -37.96 1.05
C PRO A 269 -5.62 -38.48 1.08
N TYR A 270 -6.05 -39.05 2.20
CA TYR A 270 -7.40 -39.61 2.32
C TYR A 270 -8.46 -38.55 2.01
N THR A 271 -9.37 -38.90 1.10
CA THR A 271 -10.56 -38.11 0.73
C THR A 271 -11.85 -38.77 1.19
N ASP A 272 -11.84 -40.09 1.41
CA ASP A 272 -12.97 -40.82 1.94
C ASP A 272 -13.25 -40.45 3.40
N PRO A 273 -14.49 -40.03 3.75
CA PRO A 273 -14.82 -39.60 5.11
C PRO A 273 -14.57 -40.67 6.18
N LEU A 274 -14.79 -41.96 5.88
CA LEU A 274 -14.60 -43.04 6.84
C LEU A 274 -13.12 -43.28 7.12
N ASN A 275 -12.27 -43.30 6.08
CA ASN A 275 -10.81 -43.35 6.23
C ASN A 275 -10.28 -42.17 7.07
N VAL A 276 -10.71 -40.94 6.79
CA VAL A 276 -10.29 -39.74 7.53
C VAL A 276 -10.73 -39.82 8.99
N PHE A 277 -11.97 -40.23 9.25
CA PHE A 277 -12.51 -40.37 10.60
C PHE A 277 -11.73 -41.40 11.42
N LEU A 278 -11.54 -42.61 10.90
CA LEU A 278 -10.83 -43.68 11.59
C LEU A 278 -9.34 -43.34 11.80
N ASP A 279 -8.69 -42.70 10.83
CA ASP A 279 -7.30 -42.24 10.97
C ASP A 279 -7.19 -41.17 12.06
N ASN A 280 -8.13 -40.22 12.13
CA ASN A 280 -8.19 -39.23 13.20
C ASN A 280 -8.35 -39.89 14.58
N ILE A 281 -9.23 -40.89 14.72
CA ILE A 281 -9.40 -41.66 15.96
C ILE A 281 -8.12 -42.41 16.32
N SER A 282 -7.48 -43.11 15.36
CA SER A 282 -6.26 -43.87 15.59
C SER A 282 -5.14 -42.97 16.15
N PHE A 283 -5.00 -41.76 15.62
CA PHE A 283 -4.05 -40.77 16.11
C PHE A 283 -4.44 -40.18 17.47
N GLU A 284 -5.72 -39.98 17.79
CA GLU A 284 -6.13 -39.60 19.14
C GLU A 284 -5.81 -40.66 20.18
N ILE A 285 -6.07 -41.93 19.87
CA ILE A 285 -5.70 -43.05 20.76
C ILE A 285 -4.19 -43.13 20.92
N LEU A 286 -3.42 -42.93 19.83
CA LEU A 286 -1.95 -42.86 19.91
C LEU A 286 -1.47 -41.74 20.84
N VAL A 287 -2.12 -40.57 20.80
CA VAL A 287 -1.82 -39.48 21.73
C VAL A 287 -2.11 -39.90 23.17
N LEU A 288 -3.28 -40.51 23.45
CA LEU A 288 -3.63 -41.00 24.80
C LEU A 288 -2.63 -42.05 25.31
N ILE A 289 -2.19 -42.96 24.44
CA ILE A 289 -1.13 -43.95 24.73
C ILE A 289 0.18 -43.23 25.11
N SER A 290 0.59 -42.21 24.36
CA SER A 290 1.83 -41.48 24.64
C SER A 290 1.80 -40.63 25.90
N GLN A 291 0.62 -40.34 26.42
CA GLN A 291 0.41 -39.62 27.68
C GLN A 291 0.35 -40.56 28.89
N ARG A 292 0.59 -41.86 28.72
CA ARG A 292 0.58 -42.81 29.85
C ARG A 292 1.83 -42.68 30.73
N PRO A 293 1.70 -42.89 32.06
CA PRO A 293 2.84 -42.85 32.97
C PRO A 293 3.91 -43.89 32.62
N GLN A 294 5.17 -43.59 32.97
CA GLN A 294 6.30 -44.46 32.65
C GLN A 294 6.18 -45.88 33.21
N HIS A 295 5.62 -46.05 34.40
CA HIS A 295 5.43 -47.37 35.02
C HIS A 295 4.49 -48.29 34.22
N GLU A 296 3.55 -47.75 33.43
CA GLU A 296 2.72 -48.57 32.52
C GLU A 296 3.49 -48.99 31.27
N THR A 297 4.53 -48.24 30.90
CA THR A 297 5.33 -48.46 29.68
C THR A 297 6.60 -49.29 29.93
N GLU A 298 6.96 -49.53 31.19
CA GLU A 298 8.08 -50.38 31.59
C GLU A 298 7.86 -51.82 31.08
N GLY A 299 8.70 -52.24 30.12
CA GLY A 299 8.61 -53.54 29.46
C GLY A 299 8.17 -53.50 27.99
N GLN A 300 7.69 -52.37 27.47
CA GLN A 300 7.49 -52.17 26.03
C GLN A 300 8.76 -51.56 25.41
N GLY A 301 9.52 -52.39 24.67
CA GLY A 301 10.85 -52.04 24.14
C GLY A 301 10.91 -50.99 23.02
N ALA A 302 9.89 -50.17 22.80
CA ALA A 302 9.88 -49.16 21.74
C ALA A 302 9.27 -47.82 22.21
N SER A 303 10.07 -46.76 22.13
CA SER A 303 9.59 -45.38 22.27
C SER A 303 8.78 -44.99 21.04
N ILE A 304 7.60 -44.38 21.23
CA ILE A 304 6.75 -43.90 20.14
C ILE A 304 7.40 -42.65 19.54
N ALA A 305 7.95 -42.79 18.33
CA ALA A 305 8.51 -41.66 17.58
C ALA A 305 7.39 -40.87 16.90
N PHE A 306 7.31 -39.57 17.20
CA PHE A 306 6.41 -38.65 16.53
C PHE A 306 7.15 -37.78 15.53
N THR A 307 6.52 -37.45 14.41
CA THR A 307 6.98 -36.40 13.50
C THR A 307 6.31 -35.08 13.86
N PRO A 308 7.04 -34.09 14.42
CA PRO A 308 6.48 -32.78 14.71
C PRO A 308 6.05 -32.07 13.43
N SER A 309 4.86 -31.46 13.42
CA SER A 309 4.34 -30.79 12.22
C SER A 309 4.97 -29.43 11.96
N ILE A 310 5.70 -28.85 12.92
CA ILE A 310 6.23 -27.49 12.83
C ILE A 310 7.17 -27.30 11.64
N SER A 311 8.06 -28.25 11.37
CA SER A 311 8.96 -28.20 10.21
C SER A 311 8.19 -28.26 8.89
N GLN A 312 7.12 -29.06 8.86
CA GLN A 312 6.25 -29.21 7.70
C GLN A 312 5.36 -27.98 7.46
N PHE A 313 4.90 -27.30 8.52
CA PHE A 313 4.22 -26.01 8.40
C PHE A 313 5.16 -24.95 7.83
N ASN A 314 6.42 -24.93 8.28
CA ASN A 314 7.43 -24.03 7.74
C ASN A 314 7.71 -24.31 6.26
N GLN A 315 7.87 -25.58 5.88
CA GLN A 315 8.02 -25.97 4.47
C GLN A 315 6.79 -25.56 3.64
N LEU A 316 5.58 -25.84 4.14
CA LEU A 316 4.33 -25.54 3.43
C LEU A 316 4.14 -24.04 3.16
N LEU A 317 4.56 -23.18 4.10
CA LEU A 317 4.46 -21.72 3.99
C LEU A 317 5.76 -21.06 3.49
N GLY A 318 6.79 -21.82 3.12
CA GLY A 318 8.06 -21.30 2.60
C GLY A 318 8.86 -20.47 3.62
N THR A 319 8.86 -20.89 4.89
CA THR A 319 9.56 -20.23 6.01
C THR A 319 10.68 -21.09 6.61
N THR A 320 11.18 -22.08 5.88
CA THR A 320 12.30 -22.92 6.36
C THR A 320 13.59 -22.12 6.52
N ASP A 321 13.92 -21.28 5.54
CA ASP A 321 15.23 -20.61 5.43
C ASP A 321 15.12 -19.07 5.28
N TYR A 322 14.14 -18.43 5.95
CA TYR A 322 14.06 -16.97 5.89
C TYR A 322 15.22 -16.31 6.67
N PRO A 323 15.70 -15.13 6.23
CA PRO A 323 16.73 -14.38 6.93
C PRO A 323 16.37 -14.08 8.39
N LYS A 324 17.21 -14.57 9.31
CA LYS A 324 17.06 -14.33 10.76
C LYS A 324 18.06 -13.30 11.25
N THR A 325 17.71 -12.61 12.34
CA THR A 325 18.65 -11.73 13.04
C THR A 325 19.74 -12.53 13.76
N ARG A 326 20.93 -11.94 13.88
CA ARG A 326 22.01 -12.42 14.75
C ARG A 326 21.83 -11.98 16.20
N ALA A 327 21.04 -10.93 16.44
CA ALA A 327 20.68 -10.45 17.75
C ALA A 327 19.50 -11.28 18.28
N PHE A 328 19.79 -12.44 18.88
CA PHE A 328 18.77 -13.12 19.67
C PHE A 328 18.54 -12.32 20.95
N PRO A 329 17.33 -11.78 21.20
CA PRO A 329 17.09 -11.04 22.41
C PRO A 329 17.08 -12.04 23.57
N ASN A 330 18.15 -12.07 24.37
CA ASN A 330 18.31 -12.97 25.52
C ASN A 330 17.29 -12.74 26.65
N ASN A 331 16.39 -11.76 26.52
CA ASN A 331 15.33 -11.50 27.49
C ASN A 331 13.95 -11.77 26.88
N SER A 332 13.41 -12.95 27.20
CA SER A 332 12.02 -13.36 26.97
C SER A 332 11.02 -12.65 27.91
N GLN A 333 11.50 -11.78 28.80
CA GLN A 333 10.68 -11.07 29.77
C GLN A 333 10.58 -9.59 29.38
N LEU A 334 9.36 -9.19 28.98
CA LEU A 334 8.93 -7.83 28.61
C LEU A 334 9.26 -7.33 27.19
N LYS A 335 8.86 -8.06 26.14
CA LYS A 335 8.60 -7.41 24.85
C LYS A 335 7.15 -6.90 24.87
N ALA A 336 6.97 -5.58 24.78
CA ALA A 336 5.68 -5.03 24.37
C ALA A 336 5.29 -5.61 22.99
N PRO A 337 4.00 -5.67 22.64
CA PRO A 337 3.49 -6.46 21.51
C PRO A 337 3.82 -5.86 20.11
N PHE A 338 4.90 -5.09 19.99
CA PHE A 338 5.25 -4.35 18.77
C PHE A 338 5.60 -5.25 17.59
N TYR A 339 6.24 -6.40 17.81
CA TYR A 339 6.52 -7.35 16.73
C TYR A 339 5.23 -7.91 16.16
N GLU A 340 4.36 -8.40 17.05
CA GLU A 340 3.05 -8.97 16.72
C GLU A 340 2.15 -7.93 16.03
N HIS A 341 2.21 -6.67 16.46
CA HIS A 341 1.44 -5.58 15.87
C HIS A 341 1.93 -5.18 14.48
N LEU A 342 3.22 -5.36 14.16
CA LEU A 342 3.72 -5.28 12.79
C LEU A 342 3.46 -6.54 11.98
N GLY A 343 2.90 -7.59 12.59
CA GLY A 343 2.69 -8.88 11.93
C GLY A 343 3.99 -9.69 11.78
N ALA A 344 5.04 -9.39 12.54
CA ALA A 344 6.35 -10.03 12.46
C ALA A 344 6.66 -10.86 13.71
N VAL A 345 7.69 -11.71 13.64
CA VAL A 345 8.26 -12.40 14.80
C VAL A 345 9.65 -11.86 15.13
N SER A 346 10.06 -11.98 16.39
CA SER A 346 11.27 -11.31 16.87
C SER A 346 12.60 -11.86 16.35
N ASP A 347 12.62 -13.04 15.72
CA ASP A 347 13.83 -13.65 15.15
C ASP A 347 14.09 -13.26 13.68
N MET A 348 13.19 -12.50 13.04
CA MET A 348 13.33 -12.06 11.65
C MET A 348 14.45 -11.02 11.47
N SER A 349 15.06 -10.97 10.27
CA SER A 349 15.99 -9.90 9.91
C SER A 349 15.30 -8.53 9.86
N ASN A 350 16.10 -7.47 9.92
CA ASN A 350 15.60 -6.08 9.87
C ASN A 350 14.84 -5.78 8.57
N GLU A 351 15.33 -6.29 7.45
CA GLU A 351 14.73 -6.08 6.13
C GLU A 351 13.32 -6.67 6.07
N LEU A 352 13.13 -7.85 6.66
CA LEU A 352 11.81 -8.49 6.71
C LEU A 352 10.84 -7.75 7.65
N ILE A 353 11.33 -7.18 8.75
CA ILE A 353 10.50 -6.35 9.65
C ILE A 353 10.09 -5.04 8.97
N ILE A 354 11.01 -4.38 8.28
CA ILE A 354 10.71 -3.19 7.47
C ILE A 354 9.68 -3.54 6.39
N GLU A 355 9.82 -4.69 5.73
CA GLU A 355 8.83 -5.13 4.74
C GLU A 355 7.47 -5.43 5.39
N ALA A 356 7.43 -6.05 6.57
CA ALA A 356 6.19 -6.26 7.32
C ALA A 356 5.50 -4.91 7.63
N TYR A 357 6.24 -3.90 8.12
CA TYR A 357 5.74 -2.53 8.30
C TYR A 357 5.14 -1.95 7.00
N ARG A 358 5.85 -2.08 5.87
CA ARG A 358 5.36 -1.59 4.57
C ARG A 358 4.07 -2.30 4.15
N GLN A 359 3.96 -3.60 4.40
CA GLN A 359 2.76 -4.36 4.07
C GLN A 359 1.59 -3.99 4.99
N GLN A 360 1.82 -3.79 6.29
CA GLN A 360 0.77 -3.31 7.21
C GLN A 360 0.25 -1.94 6.83
N ASN A 361 1.13 -1.01 6.46
CA ASN A 361 0.75 0.32 6.01
C ASN A 361 -0.13 0.31 4.76
N LYS A 362 0.05 -0.68 3.87
CA LYS A 362 -0.83 -0.86 2.70
C LYS A 362 -2.22 -1.38 3.09
N ILE A 363 -2.32 -2.20 4.12
CA ILE A 363 -3.58 -2.85 4.53
C ILE A 363 -4.38 -1.95 5.49
N ILE A 364 -3.71 -1.31 6.45
CA ILE A 364 -4.32 -0.41 7.44
C ILE A 364 -3.54 0.93 7.46
N PRO A 365 -3.74 1.81 6.46
CA PRO A 365 -3.07 3.10 6.42
C PRO A 365 -3.38 3.99 7.64
N SER A 366 -4.55 3.80 8.26
CA SER A 366 -5.00 4.58 9.43
C SER A 366 -4.19 4.33 10.70
N ARG A 367 -3.30 3.32 10.72
CA ARG A 367 -2.41 2.99 11.84
C ARG A 367 -0.93 3.24 11.52
N ASN A 368 -0.64 3.98 10.45
CA ASN A 368 0.73 4.20 9.99
C ASN A 368 1.63 4.82 11.07
N SER A 369 1.17 5.86 11.74
CA SER A 369 1.91 6.51 12.84
C SER A 369 2.20 5.55 14.00
N TYR A 370 1.23 4.69 14.32
CA TYR A 370 1.43 3.63 15.32
C TYR A 370 2.42 2.55 14.87
N TYR A 371 2.34 2.10 13.62
CA TYR A 371 3.27 1.11 13.08
C TYR A 371 4.70 1.67 13.00
N LEU A 372 4.86 2.96 12.70
CA LEU A 372 6.17 3.61 12.74
C LEU A 372 6.73 3.67 14.16
N ARG A 373 5.88 3.93 15.18
CA ARG A 373 6.26 3.81 16.60
C ARG A 373 6.69 2.40 16.98
N CYS A 374 5.97 1.37 16.52
CA CYS A 374 6.34 -0.03 16.74
C CYS A 374 7.72 -0.32 16.14
N LEU A 375 7.95 0.13 14.90
CA LEU A 375 9.21 -0.06 14.19
C LEU A 375 10.37 0.65 14.88
N ARG A 376 10.17 1.91 15.29
CA ARG A 376 11.13 2.69 16.09
C ARG A 376 11.50 1.98 17.39
N SER A 377 10.50 1.49 18.12
CA SER A 377 10.70 0.76 19.38
C SER A 377 11.50 -0.53 19.19
N ILE A 378 11.21 -1.27 18.12
CA ILE A 378 11.98 -2.48 17.74
C ILE A 378 13.42 -2.12 17.38
N GLY A 379 13.63 -1.04 16.63
CA GLY A 379 14.96 -0.53 16.27
C GLY A 379 15.79 -0.21 17.51
N HIS A 380 15.22 0.50 18.49
CA HIS A 380 15.88 0.76 19.77
C HIS A 380 16.19 -0.52 20.58
N TRP A 381 15.29 -1.51 20.61
CA TRP A 381 15.54 -2.76 21.33
C TRP A 381 16.64 -3.62 20.71
N ARG A 382 16.86 -3.46 19.40
CA ARG A 382 17.89 -4.15 18.62
C ARG A 382 19.22 -3.38 18.60
N ASP A 383 19.21 -2.10 18.98
CA ASP A 383 20.40 -1.29 19.12
C ASP A 383 21.20 -1.71 20.37
N PRO A 384 22.55 -1.78 20.32
CA PRO A 384 23.46 -1.48 19.21
C PRO A 384 23.83 -2.68 18.33
N VAL A 385 23.22 -3.84 18.51
CA VAL A 385 23.68 -5.11 17.90
C VAL A 385 23.32 -5.16 16.41
N ASP A 386 22.06 -4.90 16.08
CA ASP A 386 21.56 -4.94 14.71
C ASP A 386 20.50 -3.87 14.41
N GLY A 387 20.13 -3.00 15.36
CA GLY A 387 19.04 -2.01 15.20
C GLY A 387 19.26 -0.93 14.14
N LYS A 388 20.51 -0.67 13.74
CA LYS A 388 20.88 0.45 12.86
C LYS A 388 20.05 0.54 11.57
N THR A 389 19.87 -0.56 10.84
CA THR A 389 19.10 -0.57 9.58
C THR A 389 17.65 -0.11 9.79
N ILE A 390 17.03 -0.50 10.91
CA ILE A 390 15.68 -0.08 11.25
C ILE A 390 15.67 1.41 11.63
N ASN A 391 16.63 1.85 12.45
CA ASN A 391 16.75 3.24 12.87
C ASN A 391 16.97 4.19 11.68
N ASP A 392 17.90 3.86 10.78
CA ASP A 392 18.17 4.62 9.55
C ASP A 392 16.90 4.71 8.66
N PHE A 393 16.11 3.62 8.59
CA PHE A 393 14.85 3.62 7.84
C PHE A 393 13.76 4.46 8.51
N VAL A 394 13.64 4.42 9.84
CA VAL A 394 12.69 5.25 10.60
C VAL A 394 13.05 6.73 10.46
N GLU A 395 14.33 7.07 10.49
CA GLU A 395 14.82 8.44 10.26
C GLU A 395 14.47 8.91 8.85
N LEU A 396 14.74 8.10 7.82
CA LEU A 396 14.37 8.40 6.43
C LEU A 396 12.86 8.64 6.26
N GLU A 397 12.02 7.79 6.85
CA GLU A 397 10.55 7.95 6.79
C GLU A 397 10.11 9.25 7.50
N THR A 398 10.80 9.63 8.58
CA THR A 398 10.55 10.87 9.32
C THR A 398 10.96 12.10 8.51
N THR A 399 12.10 12.06 7.80
CA THR A 399 12.52 13.10 6.85
C THR A 399 11.54 13.24 5.68
N ASN A 400 10.94 12.12 5.25
CA ASN A 400 9.89 12.12 4.22
C ASN A 400 8.51 12.61 4.74
N GLY A 401 8.43 13.16 5.95
CA GLY A 401 7.23 13.78 6.50
C GLY A 401 6.30 12.84 7.27
N LYS A 402 6.67 11.57 7.47
CA LYS A 402 5.93 10.68 8.38
C LYS A 402 6.30 10.98 9.83
N TYR A 403 5.46 10.52 10.74
CA TYR A 403 5.70 10.68 12.17
C TYR A 403 5.16 9.47 12.93
N ALA A 404 5.73 9.21 14.09
CA ALA A 404 5.30 8.16 14.98
C ALA A 404 4.37 8.75 16.07
N ASP A 405 3.46 7.95 16.63
CA ASP A 405 2.50 8.42 17.64
C ASP A 405 3.16 9.08 18.86
N ASP A 406 4.36 8.62 19.23
CA ASP A 406 5.18 9.17 20.31
C ASP A 406 5.74 10.58 20.00
N ASP A 407 5.68 11.05 18.75
CA ASP A 407 6.06 12.42 18.36
C ASP A 407 4.91 13.43 18.55
N VAL A 408 3.69 12.95 18.85
CA VAL A 408 2.51 13.81 19.02
C VAL A 408 2.60 14.65 20.29
N PRO A 409 2.92 14.09 21.48
CA PRO A 409 3.08 14.90 22.70
C PRO A 409 4.10 16.04 22.55
N ASP A 410 5.22 15.80 21.86
CA ASP A 410 6.22 16.83 21.58
C ASP A 410 5.66 17.98 20.73
N SER A 411 4.70 17.69 19.86
CA SER A 411 4.07 18.70 19.01
C SER A 411 3.06 19.57 19.77
N TYR A 412 2.38 19.01 20.77
CA TYR A 412 1.57 19.81 21.70
C TYR A 412 2.46 20.68 22.58
N SER A 413 3.53 20.08 23.13
CA SER A 413 4.52 20.79 23.96
C SER A 413 5.17 21.97 23.22
N TYR A 414 5.41 21.84 21.91
CA TYR A 414 5.92 22.92 21.07
C TYR A 414 5.05 24.20 21.11
N PHE A 415 3.73 24.05 21.26
CA PHE A 415 2.77 25.15 21.40
C PHE A 415 2.41 25.46 22.86
N ASN A 416 3.18 24.94 23.83
CA ASN A 416 2.91 25.01 25.27
C ASN A 416 1.54 24.44 25.68
N LEU A 417 1.06 23.42 24.96
CA LEU A 417 -0.19 22.71 25.28
C LEU A 417 0.14 21.38 25.98
N ASP A 418 -0.62 21.00 27.01
CA ASP A 418 -0.41 19.73 27.72
C ASP A 418 -1.26 18.62 27.10
N TYR A 419 -0.61 17.72 26.36
CA TYR A 419 -1.24 16.57 25.73
C TYR A 419 -2.04 15.69 26.71
N TYR A 420 -1.58 15.53 27.96
CA TYR A 420 -2.15 14.60 28.92
C TYR A 420 -3.20 15.21 29.84
N ARG A 421 -3.28 16.54 29.92
CA ARG A 421 -4.27 17.25 30.75
C ARG A 421 -5.38 17.88 29.94
N ASP A 422 -5.10 18.28 28.70
CA ASP A 422 -5.98 19.12 27.94
C ASP A 422 -6.72 18.34 26.83
N PHE A 423 -7.43 17.27 27.21
CA PHE A 423 -8.21 16.44 26.28
C PHE A 423 -9.37 17.20 25.59
N SER A 424 -9.68 18.42 26.02
CA SER A 424 -10.82 19.23 25.55
C SER A 424 -10.43 20.50 24.78
N ILE A 425 -9.14 20.69 24.44
CA ILE A 425 -8.73 21.87 23.65
C ILE A 425 -9.46 21.85 22.31
N SER A 426 -10.17 22.93 21.98
CA SER A 426 -10.81 23.10 20.68
C SER A 426 -9.78 23.27 19.56
N ASP A 427 -10.14 22.89 18.35
CA ASP A 427 -9.27 23.10 17.19
C ASP A 427 -8.88 24.58 17.01
N ASP A 428 -9.80 25.50 17.31
CA ASP A 428 -9.54 26.95 17.23
C ASP A 428 -8.49 27.43 18.23
N ALA A 429 -8.46 26.85 19.44
CA ALA A 429 -7.45 27.20 20.45
C ALA A 429 -6.05 26.71 20.01
N ILE A 430 -5.95 25.52 19.41
CA ILE A 430 -4.69 25.01 18.86
C ILE A 430 -4.19 25.91 17.71
N ILE A 431 -5.09 26.28 16.80
CA ILE A 431 -4.79 27.18 15.69
C ILE A 431 -4.37 28.56 16.20
N GLY A 432 -5.02 29.08 17.25
CA GLY A 432 -4.64 30.33 17.92
C GLY A 432 -3.23 30.29 18.50
N SER A 433 -2.88 29.22 19.23
CA SER A 433 -1.52 29.02 19.76
C SER A 433 -0.46 28.94 18.65
N PHE A 434 -0.82 28.39 17.49
CA PHE A 434 0.05 28.36 16.32
C PHE A 434 0.31 29.76 15.75
N TYR A 435 -0.72 30.59 15.55
CA TYR A 435 -0.53 31.95 15.04
C TYR A 435 0.29 32.81 16.00
N ALA A 436 0.03 32.71 17.31
CA ALA A 436 0.85 33.39 18.31
C ALA A 436 2.34 32.99 18.24
N ARG A 437 2.63 31.71 17.94
CA ARG A 437 4.00 31.21 17.81
C ARG A 437 4.67 31.58 16.48
N LEU A 438 3.89 31.73 15.41
CA LEU A 438 4.37 32.21 14.12
C LEU A 438 4.88 33.65 14.21
N GLU A 439 4.21 34.52 14.97
CA GLU A 439 4.65 35.90 15.18
C GLU A 439 6.06 35.99 15.82
N ASP A 440 6.41 35.00 16.66
CA ASP A 440 7.68 34.94 17.38
C ASP A 440 8.81 34.22 16.62
N THR A 441 8.52 33.53 15.50
CA THR A 441 9.47 32.63 14.85
C THR A 441 9.82 33.08 13.43
N PRO A 442 11.10 33.26 13.07
CA PRO A 442 11.48 33.67 11.71
C PRO A 442 11.37 32.57 10.64
N ASN A 443 11.06 31.33 11.04
CA ASN A 443 10.90 30.17 10.16
C ASN A 443 9.55 29.48 10.39
N ASP A 444 8.65 29.63 9.43
CA ASP A 444 7.29 29.10 9.47
C ASP A 444 7.20 27.57 9.35
N MET A 445 8.26 26.91 8.84
CA MET A 445 8.20 25.50 8.46
C MET A 445 8.04 24.55 9.66
N GLU A 446 8.77 24.79 10.75
CA GLU A 446 8.73 23.94 11.95
C GLU A 446 7.39 24.05 12.71
N PRO A 447 6.87 25.27 13.00
CA PRO A 447 5.51 25.42 13.55
C PRO A 447 4.45 24.73 12.69
N ARG A 448 4.52 24.87 11.35
CA ARG A 448 3.55 24.25 10.44
C ARG A 448 3.62 22.72 10.47
N LYS A 449 4.82 22.14 10.55
CA LYS A 449 5.02 20.69 10.68
C LYS A 449 4.39 20.15 11.96
N HIS A 450 4.60 20.82 13.10
CA HIS A 450 3.98 20.42 14.36
C HIS A 450 2.45 20.55 14.33
N LEU A 451 1.92 21.64 13.74
CA LEU A 451 0.48 21.82 13.60
C LEU A 451 -0.14 20.75 12.70
N TRP A 452 0.49 20.45 11.56
CA TRP A 452 0.04 19.42 10.64
C TRP A 452 -0.06 18.05 11.32
N ARG A 453 0.96 17.68 12.11
CA ARG A 453 0.99 16.43 12.87
C ARG A 453 -0.18 16.32 13.83
N ILE A 454 -0.49 17.40 14.56
CA ILE A 454 -1.65 17.45 15.47
C ILE A 454 -2.96 17.27 14.68
N GLY A 455 -3.08 17.96 13.55
CA GLY A 455 -4.24 17.87 12.67
C GLY A 455 -4.45 16.47 12.10
N ASP A 456 -3.38 15.79 11.70
CA ASP A 456 -3.43 14.39 11.23
C ASP A 456 -3.81 13.41 12.32
N TYR A 457 -3.21 13.54 13.51
CA TYR A 457 -3.53 12.68 14.64
C TYR A 457 -5.00 12.82 15.09
N ARG A 458 -5.52 14.06 15.17
CA ARG A 458 -6.92 14.34 15.52
C ARG A 458 -7.90 14.02 14.39
N LYS A 459 -7.42 13.76 13.17
CA LYS A 459 -8.23 13.72 11.94
C LYS A 459 -9.04 15.01 11.74
N SER A 460 -8.47 16.15 12.15
CA SER A 460 -9.08 17.47 11.99
C SER A 460 -8.60 18.12 10.69
N GLU A 461 -9.50 18.21 9.71
CA GLU A 461 -9.22 18.90 8.46
C GLU A 461 -9.03 20.41 8.66
N LYS A 462 -9.63 21.01 9.71
CA LYS A 462 -9.44 22.42 10.05
C LYS A 462 -7.98 22.72 10.42
N ILE A 463 -7.41 21.92 11.32
CA ILE A 463 -6.01 22.08 11.75
C ILE A 463 -5.06 21.78 10.60
N LYS A 464 -5.33 20.74 9.79
CA LYS A 464 -4.54 20.44 8.59
C LYS A 464 -4.55 21.59 7.59
N ALA A 465 -5.72 22.18 7.32
CA ALA A 465 -5.84 23.29 6.38
C ALA A 465 -5.05 24.52 6.85
N ALA A 466 -5.09 24.82 8.15
CA ALA A 466 -4.29 25.89 8.75
C ALA A 466 -2.77 25.63 8.61
N ALA A 467 -2.34 24.38 8.75
CA ALA A 467 -0.93 24.00 8.62
C ALA A 467 -0.43 24.01 7.16
N GLU A 468 -1.20 23.45 6.22
CA GLU A 468 -0.82 23.29 4.81
C GLU A 468 -1.06 24.53 3.96
N GLU A 469 -1.63 25.59 4.52
CA GLU A 469 -2.02 26.78 3.76
C GLU A 469 -3.00 26.41 2.62
N ARG A 470 -3.84 25.38 2.82
CA ARG A 470 -4.90 25.03 1.87
C ARG A 470 -6.01 26.07 1.98
N VAL A 471 -5.83 27.14 1.22
CA VAL A 471 -6.90 28.11 0.98
C VAL A 471 -8.00 27.40 0.20
N THR A 472 -9.11 27.10 0.89
CA THR A 472 -10.28 26.40 0.30
C THR A 472 -11.54 27.24 0.33
N THR A 473 -11.60 28.25 1.20
CA THR A 473 -12.71 29.21 1.28
C THR A 473 -12.23 30.63 0.99
N ALA A 474 -13.16 31.53 0.69
CA ALA A 474 -12.86 32.94 0.43
C ALA A 474 -12.32 33.64 1.69
N GLU A 475 -12.83 33.32 2.88
CA GLU A 475 -12.34 33.93 4.13
C GLU A 475 -10.89 33.50 4.41
N GLN A 476 -10.56 32.23 4.15
CA GLN A 476 -9.18 31.74 4.26
C GLN A 476 -8.25 32.43 3.23
N ALA A 477 -8.79 32.80 2.07
CA ALA A 477 -8.05 33.45 1.00
C ALA A 477 -7.75 34.91 1.30
N GLU A 478 -8.63 35.56 2.06
CA GLU A 478 -8.49 36.92 2.57
C GLU A 478 -7.48 37.02 3.73
N VAL A 479 -7.41 35.98 4.58
CA VAL A 479 -6.43 35.88 5.67
C VAL A 479 -5.02 35.49 5.18
N PHE A 480 -4.92 34.49 4.28
CA PHE A 480 -3.79 34.45 3.33
C PHE A 480 -3.80 35.77 2.52
N LEU A 481 -2.86 36.23 1.71
CA LEU A 481 -2.91 37.62 1.14
C LEU A 481 -3.01 38.84 2.11
N GLY A 482 -3.64 38.78 3.29
CA GLY A 482 -3.75 39.88 4.25
C GLY A 482 -4.72 40.99 3.82
N VAL A 483 -5.86 40.62 3.24
CA VAL A 483 -6.88 41.54 2.70
C VAL A 483 -8.23 41.34 3.40
N HIS A 484 -9.12 42.33 3.33
CA HIS A 484 -10.48 42.22 3.85
C HIS A 484 -11.51 42.07 2.71
N ALA A 485 -12.72 41.63 3.06
CA ALA A 485 -13.86 41.50 2.14
C ALA A 485 -14.15 42.77 1.31
N ASP A 486 -13.94 43.95 1.90
CA ASP A 486 -14.21 45.25 1.26
C ASP A 486 -12.98 45.83 0.52
N THR A 487 -11.86 45.12 0.51
CA THR A 487 -10.62 45.61 -0.10
C THR A 487 -10.71 45.64 -1.63
N PRO A 488 -10.38 46.76 -2.31
CA PRO A 488 -10.45 46.87 -3.77
C PRO A 488 -9.57 45.86 -4.51
N ASP A 489 -10.00 45.42 -5.68
CA ASP A 489 -9.35 44.36 -6.47
C ASP A 489 -7.91 44.69 -6.86
N ASP A 490 -7.58 45.95 -7.15
CA ASP A 490 -6.21 46.40 -7.46
C ASP A 490 -5.26 46.20 -6.27
N PHE A 491 -5.78 46.35 -5.06
CA PHE A 491 -5.00 46.14 -3.84
C PHE A 491 -4.83 44.65 -3.53
N VAL A 492 -5.82 43.82 -3.87
CA VAL A 492 -5.69 42.35 -3.82
C VAL A 492 -4.59 41.86 -4.77
N ILE A 493 -4.53 42.42 -6.00
CA ILE A 493 -3.46 42.13 -6.97
C ILE A 493 -2.09 42.57 -6.43
N SER A 494 -2.01 43.74 -5.79
CA SER A 494 -0.78 44.24 -5.17
C SER A 494 -0.28 43.32 -4.05
N MET A 495 -1.17 42.86 -3.17
CA MET A 495 -0.84 41.93 -2.09
C MET A 495 -0.42 40.55 -2.59
N TYR A 496 -1.06 40.04 -3.64
CA TYR A 496 -0.62 38.83 -4.33
C TYR A 496 0.81 38.97 -4.88
N THR A 497 1.12 40.12 -5.48
CA THR A 497 2.44 40.39 -6.08
C THR A 497 3.52 40.50 -5.01
N ALA A 498 3.23 41.19 -3.90
CA ALA A 498 4.13 41.26 -2.74
C ALA A 498 4.40 39.87 -2.15
N LYS A 499 3.36 39.06 -1.97
CA LYS A 499 3.48 37.73 -1.35
C LYS A 499 4.28 36.73 -2.20
N ILE A 500 4.21 36.83 -3.53
CA ILE A 500 5.06 36.04 -4.43
C ILE A 500 6.50 36.53 -4.46
N SER A 501 6.72 37.83 -4.31
CA SER A 501 8.07 38.39 -4.20
C SER A 501 8.77 37.90 -2.94
N ASP A 502 8.06 37.84 -1.81
CA ASP A 502 8.61 37.40 -0.53
C ASP A 502 8.72 35.87 -0.42
N SER A 503 7.81 35.12 -1.06
CA SER A 503 7.75 33.65 -0.97
C SER A 503 7.42 33.00 -2.32
N PRO A 504 8.42 32.76 -3.19
CA PRO A 504 8.22 32.24 -4.54
C PRO A 504 7.53 30.87 -4.59
N ASP A 505 7.74 30.03 -3.57
CA ASP A 505 7.17 28.68 -3.47
C ASP A 505 5.64 28.68 -3.22
N SER A 506 5.10 29.80 -2.73
CA SER A 506 3.67 29.96 -2.43
C SER A 506 2.82 30.34 -3.66
N LYS A 507 3.44 30.48 -4.84
CA LYS A 507 2.80 30.99 -6.07
C LYS A 507 1.48 30.30 -6.43
N GLU A 508 1.44 28.97 -6.35
CA GLU A 508 0.23 28.20 -6.69
C GLU A 508 -0.88 28.36 -5.64
N VAL A 509 -0.51 28.52 -4.37
CA VAL A 509 -1.44 28.80 -3.26
C VAL A 509 -1.99 30.23 -3.38
N ALA A 510 -1.13 31.21 -3.68
CA ALA A 510 -1.51 32.60 -3.89
C ALA A 510 -2.45 32.78 -5.08
N LYS A 511 -2.20 32.08 -6.20
CA LYS A 511 -3.12 32.08 -7.36
C LYS A 511 -4.48 31.49 -7.00
N ARG A 512 -4.50 30.43 -6.19
CA ARG A 512 -5.74 29.81 -5.73
C ARG A 512 -6.51 30.71 -4.77
N ALA A 513 -5.83 31.45 -3.90
CA ALA A 513 -6.44 32.44 -3.03
C ALA A 513 -7.13 33.55 -3.83
N VAL A 514 -6.44 34.16 -4.81
CA VAL A 514 -7.04 35.17 -5.69
C VAL A 514 -8.25 34.62 -6.44
N ARG A 515 -8.20 33.35 -6.89
CA ARG A 515 -9.35 32.70 -7.55
C ARG A 515 -10.57 32.58 -6.63
N LEU A 516 -10.38 32.16 -5.38
CA LEU A 516 -11.48 32.04 -4.41
C LEU A 516 -12.11 33.38 -4.06
N ILE A 517 -11.30 34.44 -3.97
CA ILE A 517 -11.79 35.82 -3.79
C ILE A 517 -12.57 36.29 -5.02
N ALA A 518 -12.03 36.05 -6.22
CA ALA A 518 -12.67 36.42 -7.48
C ALA A 518 -14.03 35.73 -7.65
N ASP A 519 -14.12 34.43 -7.33
CA ASP A 519 -15.35 33.65 -7.42
C ASP A 519 -16.39 34.06 -6.38
N SER A 520 -15.96 34.38 -5.16
CA SER A 520 -16.83 34.87 -4.08
C SER A 520 -17.46 36.23 -4.42
N ARG A 521 -16.63 37.16 -4.92
CA ARG A 521 -17.05 38.53 -5.26
C ARG A 521 -17.68 38.65 -6.65
N LYS A 522 -17.57 37.60 -7.48
CA LYS A 522 -17.88 37.61 -8.91
C LYS A 522 -17.14 38.74 -9.66
N SER A 523 -15.88 38.98 -9.28
CA SER A 523 -15.05 40.04 -9.88
C SER A 523 -14.47 39.60 -11.22
N GLU A 524 -14.91 40.26 -12.29
CA GLU A 524 -14.37 40.06 -13.63
C GLU A 524 -12.92 40.54 -13.75
N ALA A 525 -12.53 41.58 -12.99
CA ALA A 525 -11.18 42.13 -12.99
C ALA A 525 -10.14 41.15 -12.44
N LEU A 526 -10.44 40.49 -11.30
CA LEU A 526 -9.57 39.47 -10.73
C LEU A 526 -9.53 38.19 -11.58
N GLN A 527 -10.66 37.82 -12.21
CA GLN A 527 -10.68 36.69 -13.16
C GLN A 527 -9.87 36.98 -14.43
N HIS A 528 -9.90 38.22 -14.91
CA HIS A 528 -9.06 38.67 -16.03
C HIS A 528 -7.58 38.59 -15.64
N PHE A 529 -7.20 39.16 -14.50
CA PHE A 529 -5.83 39.09 -13.98
C PHE A 529 -5.30 37.65 -13.88
N LEU A 530 -6.11 36.69 -13.44
CA LEU A 530 -5.73 35.28 -13.39
C LEU A 530 -5.50 34.63 -14.76
N LYS A 531 -6.12 35.16 -15.82
CA LYS A 531 -5.99 34.64 -17.20
C LYS A 531 -4.86 35.30 -17.98
N THR A 532 -4.71 36.61 -17.87
CA THR A 532 -3.77 37.40 -18.70
C THR A 532 -2.49 37.77 -17.96
N GLY A 533 -2.50 37.77 -16.61
CA GLY A 533 -1.37 38.23 -15.80
C GLY A 533 -1.24 39.75 -15.73
N GLU A 534 -2.17 40.49 -16.32
CA GLU A 534 -2.19 41.96 -16.36
C GLU A 534 -3.44 42.46 -15.62
N ALA A 535 -3.28 43.51 -14.80
CA ALA A 535 -4.41 44.17 -14.16
C ALA A 535 -5.35 44.72 -15.24
N ALA A 536 -6.65 44.44 -15.13
CA ALA A 536 -7.63 44.95 -16.08
C ALA A 536 -7.60 46.48 -16.04
N SER A 537 -7.25 47.13 -17.16
CA SER A 537 -7.24 48.59 -17.25
C SER A 537 -8.66 49.13 -17.10
N ALA A 538 -8.84 50.14 -16.25
CA ALA A 538 -10.08 50.89 -16.14
C ALA A 538 -10.60 51.28 -17.54
N GLN A 539 -11.89 51.04 -17.81
CA GLN A 539 -12.52 51.39 -19.09
C GLN A 539 -12.33 52.88 -19.39
N MET A 540 -11.87 53.20 -20.61
CA MET A 540 -11.65 54.58 -21.06
C MET A 540 -12.99 55.29 -21.25
N ASP A 541 -13.22 56.40 -20.53
CA ASP A 541 -14.44 57.21 -20.66
C ASP A 541 -14.44 57.99 -21.99
N ILE A 542 -15.63 58.27 -22.52
CA ILE A 542 -15.79 58.96 -23.81
C ILE A 542 -15.15 60.35 -23.80
N GLY A 543 -15.17 61.04 -22.65
CA GLY A 543 -14.52 62.34 -22.51
C GLY A 543 -13.01 62.27 -22.64
N ASP A 544 -12.41 61.18 -22.19
CA ASP A 544 -10.97 60.94 -22.29
C ASP A 544 -10.61 60.50 -23.71
N ALA A 545 -11.46 59.72 -24.38
CA ALA A 545 -11.28 59.33 -25.78
C ALA A 545 -11.23 60.54 -26.74
N PHE A 546 -12.15 61.51 -26.61
CA PHE A 546 -12.12 62.74 -27.41
C PHE A 546 -10.91 63.63 -27.10
N ARG A 547 -10.48 63.71 -25.84
CA ARG A 547 -9.26 64.44 -25.46
C ARG A 547 -8.00 63.77 -26.01
N LEU A 548 -7.95 62.44 -25.97
CA LEU A 548 -6.81 61.66 -26.44
C LEU A 548 -6.60 61.83 -27.96
N LEU A 549 -7.69 61.91 -28.73
CA LEU A 549 -7.66 62.21 -30.17
C LEU A 549 -7.57 63.71 -30.48
N GLN A 550 -7.40 64.56 -29.46
CA GLN A 550 -7.32 66.03 -29.58
C GLN A 550 -8.49 66.67 -30.35
N ILE A 551 -9.70 66.10 -30.23
CA ILE A 551 -10.90 66.60 -30.90
C ILE A 551 -11.61 67.58 -29.95
N PRO A 552 -11.68 68.88 -30.27
CA PRO A 552 -12.17 69.90 -29.34
C PRO A 552 -13.70 69.96 -29.24
N ASP A 553 -14.43 69.46 -30.24
CA ASP A 553 -15.90 69.48 -30.27
C ASP A 553 -16.45 68.07 -30.55
N ARG A 554 -17.44 67.62 -29.76
CA ARG A 554 -18.07 66.30 -29.88
C ARG A 554 -19.10 66.22 -31.03
N SER A 555 -19.35 67.33 -31.71
CA SER A 555 -20.29 67.42 -32.85
C SER A 555 -19.63 67.26 -34.23
N VAL A 556 -18.32 66.97 -34.28
CA VAL A 556 -17.59 66.77 -35.54
C VAL A 556 -18.07 65.55 -36.31
N ASP A 557 -17.95 65.59 -37.63
CA ASP A 557 -18.35 64.51 -38.52
C ASP A 557 -17.34 63.35 -38.52
N ASP A 558 -17.81 62.16 -38.92
CA ASP A 558 -17.01 60.93 -38.91
C ASP A 558 -15.70 61.06 -39.70
N ALA A 559 -15.69 61.85 -40.77
CA ALA A 559 -14.50 62.10 -41.57
C ALA A 559 -13.42 62.88 -40.80
N ALA A 560 -13.81 63.86 -39.99
CA ALA A 560 -12.89 64.60 -39.13
C ALA A 560 -12.35 63.73 -37.98
N ILE A 561 -13.19 62.85 -37.40
CA ILE A 561 -12.77 61.91 -36.35
C ILE A 561 -11.73 60.93 -36.89
N ILE A 562 -11.95 60.38 -38.09
CA ILE A 562 -11.02 59.45 -38.75
C ILE A 562 -9.71 60.16 -39.13
N ALA A 563 -9.78 61.41 -39.59
CA ALA A 563 -8.59 62.21 -39.89
C ALA A 563 -7.76 62.51 -38.63
N ALA A 564 -8.41 62.88 -37.52
CA ALA A 564 -7.74 63.10 -36.23
C ALA A 564 -7.06 61.82 -35.73
N TYR A 565 -7.74 60.68 -35.79
CA TYR A 565 -7.15 59.37 -35.49
C TYR A 565 -5.94 59.05 -36.35
N SER A 566 -6.02 59.26 -37.68
CA SER A 566 -4.88 59.03 -38.59
C SER A 566 -3.69 59.94 -38.26
N VAL A 567 -3.93 61.19 -37.87
CA VAL A 567 -2.87 62.12 -37.48
C VAL A 567 -2.22 61.67 -36.18
N CYS A 568 -3.00 61.36 -35.14
CA CYS A 568 -2.46 60.87 -33.86
C CYS A 568 -1.65 59.57 -34.01
N CYS A 569 -2.11 58.63 -34.85
CA CYS A 569 -1.36 57.40 -35.15
C CYS A 569 -0.05 57.67 -35.91
N SER A 570 -0.01 58.73 -36.72
CA SER A 570 1.21 59.11 -37.46
C SER A 570 2.22 59.87 -36.58
N GLU A 571 1.75 60.68 -35.63
CA GLU A 571 2.59 61.46 -34.73
C GLU A 571 3.17 60.61 -33.58
N ALA A 572 2.39 59.66 -33.06
CA ALA A 572 2.79 58.78 -31.96
C ALA A 572 2.44 57.31 -32.26
N PRO A 573 3.20 56.63 -33.14
CA PRO A 573 2.91 55.26 -33.59
C PRO A 573 3.01 54.21 -32.46
N GLU A 574 3.65 54.55 -31.35
CA GLU A 574 3.77 53.69 -30.17
C GLU A 574 2.52 53.68 -29.27
N GLN A 575 1.53 54.55 -29.53
CA GLN A 575 0.26 54.61 -28.80
C GLN A 575 -0.96 54.22 -29.66
N ILE A 576 -0.73 53.58 -30.82
CA ILE A 576 -1.78 53.20 -31.78
C ILE A 576 -2.88 52.36 -31.13
N ASP A 577 -2.52 51.40 -30.28
CA ASP A 577 -3.52 50.53 -29.64
C ASP A 577 -4.41 51.31 -28.65
N THR A 578 -3.85 52.32 -27.97
CA THR A 578 -4.59 53.23 -27.10
C THR A 578 -5.50 54.17 -27.90
N TYR A 579 -5.04 54.68 -29.05
CA TYR A 579 -5.88 55.47 -29.97
C TYR A 579 -6.98 54.64 -30.62
N ARG A 580 -6.74 53.35 -30.89
CA ARG A 580 -7.76 52.41 -31.38
C ARG A 580 -8.85 52.17 -30.35
N GLN A 581 -8.48 52.01 -29.07
CA GLN A 581 -9.45 51.90 -27.97
C GLN A 581 -10.29 53.18 -27.86
N ALA A 582 -9.67 54.36 -27.95
CA ALA A 582 -10.41 55.63 -27.98
C ALA A 582 -11.39 55.72 -29.18
N LEU A 583 -10.97 55.29 -30.37
CA LEU A 583 -11.82 55.27 -31.56
C LEU A 583 -12.99 54.28 -31.43
N ALA A 584 -12.77 53.13 -30.78
CA ALA A 584 -13.82 52.14 -30.53
C ALA A 584 -14.90 52.68 -29.57
N VAL A 585 -14.50 53.35 -28.49
CA VAL A 585 -15.44 54.00 -27.55
C VAL A 585 -16.26 55.08 -28.25
N ILE A 586 -15.64 55.88 -29.13
CA ILE A 586 -16.36 56.91 -29.91
C ILE A 586 -17.33 56.26 -30.91
N ALA A 587 -16.96 55.15 -31.56
CA ALA A 587 -17.79 54.45 -32.53
C ALA A 587 -19.01 53.75 -31.91
N GLU A 588 -18.91 53.35 -30.65
CA GLU A 588 -20.02 52.72 -29.92
C GLU A 588 -21.09 53.74 -29.57
N GLU A 589 -20.70 54.89 -29.00
CA GLU A 589 -21.63 55.95 -28.58
C GLU A 589 -22.21 56.74 -29.77
N SER A 590 -21.38 57.10 -30.75
CA SER A 590 -21.83 57.89 -31.92
C SER A 590 -22.74 57.10 -32.87
N GLY A 591 -22.78 55.77 -32.75
CA GLY A 591 -23.56 54.91 -33.63
C GLY A 591 -23.04 54.82 -35.07
N SER A 592 -21.87 55.39 -35.38
CA SER A 592 -21.37 55.49 -36.75
C SER A 592 -20.97 54.14 -37.34
N ALA A 593 -21.65 53.76 -38.42
CA ALA A 593 -21.31 52.57 -39.21
C ALA A 593 -19.97 52.72 -39.95
N VAL A 594 -19.55 53.95 -40.27
CA VAL A 594 -18.32 54.24 -41.02
C VAL A 594 -17.08 54.03 -40.14
N ILE A 595 -17.12 54.53 -38.90
CA ILE A 595 -16.03 54.34 -37.94
C ILE A 595 -15.95 52.87 -37.50
N ARG A 596 -17.10 52.19 -37.35
CA ARG A 596 -17.12 50.73 -37.12
C ARG A 596 -16.56 49.94 -38.29
N SER A 597 -16.89 50.29 -39.54
CA SER A 597 -16.32 49.60 -40.69
C SER A 597 -14.81 49.75 -40.75
N LEU A 598 -14.26 50.90 -40.35
CA LEU A 598 -12.82 51.13 -40.27
C LEU A 598 -12.14 50.25 -39.20
N LEU A 599 -12.84 49.98 -38.08
CA LEU A 599 -12.38 49.07 -37.04
C LEU A 599 -12.51 47.58 -37.44
N VAL A 600 -13.43 47.26 -38.36
CA VAL A 600 -13.71 45.89 -38.83
C VAL A 600 -12.87 45.50 -40.05
N ASP A 601 -12.53 46.41 -40.97
CA ASP A 601 -11.76 46.12 -42.19
C ASP A 601 -10.28 45.74 -41.93
N ASP A 602 -9.79 45.91 -40.70
CA ASP A 602 -8.47 45.41 -40.25
C ASP A 602 -8.55 43.96 -39.69
N SER A 603 -9.74 43.33 -39.69
CA SER A 603 -10.01 41.98 -39.15
C SER A 603 -10.28 40.89 -40.23
N ALA A 604 -9.47 40.93 -41.30
CA ALA A 604 -9.07 39.86 -42.26
C ALA A 604 -9.86 39.66 -43.58
N PRO A 605 -9.27 39.16 -44.71
CA PRO A 605 -7.85 39.00 -45.09
C PRO A 605 -7.56 39.61 -46.50
N ALA A 606 -6.82 40.72 -46.58
CA ALA A 606 -6.33 41.24 -47.87
C ALA A 606 -5.18 40.38 -48.41
N ASN A 607 -5.60 39.39 -49.20
CA ASN A 607 -4.79 38.53 -50.05
C ASN A 607 -3.76 39.31 -50.89
N ARG A 608 -2.51 38.89 -50.72
CA ARG A 608 -1.69 38.29 -51.79
C ARG A 608 -1.23 39.14 -52.99
N ALA A 609 -1.35 40.45 -52.99
CA ALA A 609 -0.66 41.30 -54.00
C ALA A 609 0.65 41.94 -53.50
N LEU A 610 1.09 41.63 -52.27
CA LEU A 610 2.35 42.13 -51.70
C LEU A 610 3.40 41.03 -51.44
N LEU A 611 3.08 39.77 -51.74
CA LEU A 611 4.02 38.64 -51.59
C LEU A 611 5.11 38.60 -52.68
N ASP A 612 4.89 39.28 -53.81
CA ASP A 612 5.91 39.44 -54.87
C ASP A 612 6.74 40.72 -54.71
N TRP A 613 6.53 41.48 -53.64
CA TRP A 613 7.39 42.61 -53.30
C TRP A 613 8.37 42.17 -52.21
N PRO A 614 9.69 42.28 -52.41
CA PRO A 614 10.66 41.79 -51.44
C PRO A 614 10.50 42.54 -50.12
N VAL A 615 9.93 41.85 -49.13
CA VAL A 615 9.84 42.27 -47.73
C VAL A 615 11.25 42.44 -47.19
N GLY A 616 11.58 43.67 -46.79
CA GLY A 616 12.87 43.99 -46.20
C GLY A 616 13.14 43.16 -44.94
N LEU A 617 14.42 42.81 -44.72
CA LEU A 617 14.84 42.08 -43.52
C LEU A 617 14.50 42.87 -42.25
N ARG A 618 14.01 42.17 -41.22
CA ARG A 618 13.64 42.73 -39.91
C ARG A 618 14.81 43.50 -39.29
N ASN A 619 14.59 44.77 -38.95
CA ASN A 619 15.62 45.69 -38.47
C ASN A 619 16.00 45.33 -37.02
N ILE A 620 17.22 44.84 -36.81
CA ILE A 620 17.84 44.74 -35.49
C ILE A 620 18.72 46.00 -35.40
N GLY A 621 18.41 46.90 -34.46
CA GLY A 621 18.88 48.30 -34.42
C GLY A 621 20.33 48.61 -34.81
N ASN A 622 20.58 49.89 -35.13
CA ASN A 622 21.84 50.48 -35.64
C ASN A 622 22.38 49.94 -36.98
N THR A 623 21.65 49.08 -37.69
CA THR A 623 22.06 48.58 -39.02
C THR A 623 21.12 48.96 -40.17
N CYS A 624 20.15 49.84 -39.92
CA CYS A 624 19.12 50.26 -40.89
C CYS A 624 19.71 50.73 -42.23
N TYR A 625 20.80 51.50 -42.19
CA TYR A 625 21.48 52.00 -43.39
C TYR A 625 22.08 50.87 -44.24
N LEU A 626 22.76 49.91 -43.60
CA LEU A 626 23.34 48.76 -44.28
C LEU A 626 22.24 47.87 -44.89
N ASN A 627 21.13 47.71 -44.17
CA ASN A 627 20.02 46.89 -44.62
C ASN A 627 19.31 47.51 -45.84
N SER A 628 19.08 48.83 -45.83
CA SER A 628 18.56 49.55 -47.01
C SER A 628 19.51 49.48 -48.21
N LEU A 629 20.83 49.54 -47.97
CA LEU A 629 21.83 49.43 -49.03
C LEU A 629 21.87 48.03 -49.66
N LEU A 630 21.77 46.98 -48.84
CA LEU A 630 21.71 45.59 -49.30
C LEU A 630 20.42 45.31 -50.08
N GLN A 631 19.29 45.84 -49.62
CA GLN A 631 18.01 45.76 -50.33
C GLN A 631 18.08 46.47 -51.69
N PHE A 632 18.70 47.66 -51.75
CA PHE A 632 18.95 48.37 -53.01
C PHE A 632 19.88 47.58 -53.94
N TYR A 633 21.02 47.09 -53.48
CA TYR A 633 21.92 46.27 -54.31
C TYR A 633 21.26 44.99 -54.82
N PHE A 634 20.30 44.43 -54.09
CA PHE A 634 19.54 43.26 -54.51
C PHE A 634 18.57 43.53 -55.68
N THR A 635 18.14 44.78 -55.88
CA THR A 635 17.36 45.18 -57.06
C THR A 635 18.20 45.20 -58.34
N ILE A 636 19.53 45.23 -58.23
CA ILE A 636 20.46 45.21 -59.36
C ILE A 636 20.62 43.76 -59.83
N GLN A 637 19.88 43.38 -60.87
CA GLN A 637 19.81 42.01 -61.40
C GLN A 637 21.17 41.34 -61.67
N PRO A 638 22.20 42.03 -62.23
CA PRO A 638 23.54 41.44 -62.38
C PRO A 638 24.20 41.04 -61.06
N PHE A 639 24.04 41.87 -60.01
CA PHE A 639 24.62 41.61 -58.69
C PHE A 639 23.90 40.45 -58.00
N ARG A 640 22.56 40.45 -58.05
CA ARG A 640 21.73 39.35 -57.51
C ARG A 640 22.10 38.00 -58.11
N ASN A 641 22.24 37.94 -59.44
CA ASN A 641 22.59 36.70 -60.13
C ASN A 641 24.02 36.25 -59.79
N MET A 642 24.96 37.18 -59.63
CA MET A 642 26.34 36.87 -59.21
C MET A 642 26.39 36.31 -57.78
N VAL A 643 25.55 36.81 -56.86
CA VAL A 643 25.47 36.31 -55.47
C VAL A 643 24.79 34.94 -55.41
N LEU A 644 23.78 34.69 -56.26
CA LEU A 644 23.11 33.38 -56.33
C LEU A 644 23.97 32.29 -56.97
N ASP A 645 24.71 32.62 -58.03
CA ASP A 645 25.62 31.71 -58.75
C ASP A 645 27.09 31.91 -58.30
N LEU A 646 27.29 32.19 -57.01
CA LEU A 646 28.59 32.56 -56.42
C LEU A 646 29.70 31.53 -56.72
N ASP A 647 29.35 30.25 -56.80
CA ASP A 647 30.30 29.17 -57.10
C ASP A 647 30.88 29.23 -58.53
N ARG A 648 30.14 29.78 -59.50
CA ARG A 648 30.62 29.96 -60.89
C ARG A 648 31.53 31.17 -61.06
N TYR A 649 31.43 32.17 -60.19
CA TYR A 649 32.21 33.42 -60.26
C TYR A 649 33.41 33.45 -59.30
N LYS A 650 33.62 32.37 -58.53
CA LYS A 650 34.83 32.20 -57.69
C LYS A 650 36.07 32.11 -58.58
N THR A 651 37.03 32.99 -58.32
CA THR A 651 38.34 32.94 -58.99
C THR A 651 39.11 31.69 -58.54
N GLU A 652 39.56 30.87 -59.49
CA GLU A 652 40.48 29.76 -59.24
C GLU A 652 41.84 30.30 -58.75
N LEU A 653 42.47 29.58 -57.80
CA LEU A 653 43.62 30.07 -57.04
C LEU A 653 44.95 29.70 -57.72
N ASP A 654 45.15 30.13 -58.97
CA ASP A 654 46.43 30.01 -59.68
C ASP A 654 47.35 31.22 -59.43
N GLU A 655 48.66 30.98 -59.25
CA GLU A 655 49.64 31.99 -58.85
C GLU A 655 49.77 33.17 -59.84
N GLU A 656 49.52 32.95 -61.13
CA GLU A 656 49.54 34.01 -62.15
C GLU A 656 48.36 34.97 -62.05
N VAL A 657 47.16 34.46 -61.76
CA VAL A 657 45.94 35.27 -61.65
C VAL A 657 45.99 36.16 -60.40
N ILE A 658 46.61 35.66 -59.32
CA ILE A 658 46.75 36.38 -58.05
C ILE A 658 47.71 37.58 -58.18
N ARG A 659 48.79 37.46 -58.96
CA ARG A 659 49.75 38.58 -59.17
C ARG A 659 49.14 39.78 -59.88
N ASN A 660 48.13 39.54 -60.72
CA ASN A 660 47.47 40.57 -61.53
C ASN A 660 46.21 41.13 -60.87
N LYS A 661 45.70 40.51 -59.80
CA LYS A 661 44.47 40.95 -59.14
C LYS A 661 44.71 42.20 -58.28
N LYS A 662 44.04 43.29 -58.66
CA LYS A 662 44.07 44.59 -57.96
C LYS A 662 42.65 45.04 -57.65
N VAL A 663 42.47 45.63 -56.47
CA VAL A 663 41.23 46.34 -56.10
C VAL A 663 41.59 47.81 -56.04
N GLY A 664 41.15 48.57 -57.05
CA GLY A 664 41.67 49.91 -57.32
C GLY A 664 43.17 49.88 -57.66
N SER A 665 43.96 50.73 -57.00
CA SER A 665 45.41 50.84 -57.18
C SER A 665 46.25 49.86 -56.33
N ARG A 666 45.60 49.05 -55.48
CA ARG A 666 46.27 48.16 -54.51
C ARG A 666 46.28 46.70 -54.98
N LYS A 667 47.44 46.03 -54.89
CA LYS A 667 47.57 44.58 -55.11
C LYS A 667 47.03 43.83 -53.89
N VAL A 668 46.19 42.82 -54.14
CA VAL A 668 45.50 42.06 -53.07
C VAL A 668 46.30 40.81 -52.72
N SER A 669 46.41 40.52 -51.42
CA SER A 669 47.15 39.34 -50.94
C SER A 669 46.33 38.04 -51.09
N LEU A 670 47.02 36.91 -51.24
CA LEU A 670 46.39 35.59 -51.40
C LEU A 670 45.49 35.22 -50.22
N LEU A 671 45.93 35.53 -48.99
CA LEU A 671 45.15 35.32 -47.76
C LEU A 671 43.86 36.16 -47.72
N GLU A 672 43.88 37.37 -48.27
CA GLU A 672 42.70 38.25 -48.33
C GLU A 672 41.69 37.78 -49.38
N ILE A 673 42.16 37.21 -50.49
CA ILE A 673 41.31 36.55 -51.50
C ILE A 673 40.65 35.31 -50.88
N GLN A 674 41.39 34.49 -50.15
CA GLN A 674 40.83 33.33 -49.46
C GLN A 674 39.84 33.71 -48.35
N ARG A 675 40.11 34.79 -47.59
CA ARG A 675 39.19 35.31 -46.56
C ARG A 675 37.90 35.87 -47.16
N SER A 676 37.99 36.55 -48.29
CA SER A 676 36.82 37.11 -48.98
C SER A 676 35.95 36.01 -49.62
N GLN A 677 36.57 34.97 -50.20
CA GLN A 677 35.83 33.80 -50.73
C GLN A 677 35.19 32.94 -49.62
N LYS A 678 35.83 32.84 -48.44
CA LYS A 678 35.27 32.16 -47.26
C LYS A 678 34.43 33.10 -46.39
N CYS A 679 34.16 34.32 -46.83
CA CYS A 679 33.48 35.30 -46.00
C CYS A 679 32.06 34.82 -45.70
N ARG A 680 31.83 34.52 -44.42
CA ARG A 680 30.56 33.98 -43.90
C ARG A 680 29.37 34.84 -44.31
N PHE A 681 29.58 36.16 -44.44
CA PHE A 681 28.57 37.12 -44.87
C PHE A 681 27.94 36.81 -46.24
N LEU A 682 28.74 36.40 -47.24
CA LEU A 682 28.21 36.03 -48.57
C LEU A 682 27.40 34.73 -48.53
N LEU A 683 27.85 33.75 -47.73
CA LEU A 683 27.13 32.49 -47.48
C LEU A 683 25.83 32.72 -46.70
N THR A 684 25.81 33.65 -45.74
CA THR A 684 24.59 34.04 -45.01
C THR A 684 23.60 34.79 -45.92
N LEU A 685 24.10 35.62 -46.84
CA LEU A 685 23.27 36.25 -47.87
C LEU A 685 22.63 35.21 -48.79
N MET A 686 23.38 34.21 -49.23
CA MET A 686 22.87 33.15 -50.12
C MET A 686 21.78 32.28 -49.46
N THR A 687 21.90 32.03 -48.15
CA THR A 687 20.90 31.27 -47.36
C THR A 687 19.64 32.09 -47.06
N LEU A 688 19.78 33.39 -46.79
CA LEU A 688 18.64 34.31 -46.66
C LEU A 688 17.84 34.44 -47.96
N VAL A 689 18.45 34.22 -49.13
CA VAL A 689 17.79 34.31 -50.43
C VAL A 689 17.11 33.01 -50.85
N HIS A 690 17.62 31.82 -50.48
CA HIS A 690 16.93 30.55 -50.75
C HIS A 690 15.71 30.30 -49.84
N SER A 691 15.60 31.08 -48.76
CA SER A 691 14.55 30.93 -47.74
C SER A 691 13.36 31.86 -47.97
N ASN A 692 13.32 32.58 -49.09
CA ASN A 692 12.21 33.44 -49.54
C ASN A 692 11.76 33.04 -50.94
#